data_AF-N9KFA9-F1
#
_entry.id   AF-N9KFA9-F1
#
_cell.length_a   1.000
_cell.length_b   1.000
_cell.length_c   1.000
_cell.angle_alpha   90.00
_cell.angle_beta   90.00
_cell.angle_gamma   90.00
#
_symmetry.space_group_name_H-M   'P 1'
#
loop_
_entity.id
_entity.type
_entity.pdbx_description
1 polymer ?
#
loop_
_entity_poly.entity_id
_entity_poly.type
_entity_poly.pdbx_seq_one_letter_code
_entity_poly.pdbx_strand_id
1 'polypeptide(L)'
;MGQEMQFLKDSFADKVRRGKIASPLKPSFSMEAWSEAEKITEFDNELYLAGMMFNLQFTAMRCHLEEIKNYDISLSNKDFLKIFCGISNRNLKILNDKVREMNIGEEKILLDVSMFSKKLNNNPMENPLSLEEISTATVDGVFYNILSRLEESESTSNDLYSDAQIARLINSEAYISQLYNTYENYWSSILYEQIKFTVTNGRILLESNPEIMIPYQISNARKTKNQIEDTIMLHDAIEYLLRNKDIVEYDGDIIKVNKYSKLSERKKNLISVMWLSFNDKIIDFLPKDLPGKSFTLTDLINLFIQLGSLGSDLLTLVPNDDEVKEEEFRKFIDFSPILNIKALVSVLVPVLNKDEKIVLEMLEFLTFTGKNTKGAPRQDLWRKPLIRVSDDDFICILEALTHPVGIRCVEGWLMECGVVLKDKGYGYEDYVKKTLKQALDSNKFINSYSFAEKETISVGKSKEEIDLLFMVDNLIVLGEAKCVVVSDSATSYWHCLEIIKKASEQSQRKIEFIKNNLEKVFDFLGWDYDADSNYIFQPVVIMSNYIGVGYSFFDVPVIDTTILNNYFYKNICPLISLDSEDHLVYLKLYNSNKELIDNFSEYINSPPSLESYKLFTSVVEAIPVMSPYENYEPTWQFKRIGIKEYELDTLLEHDFNFPLVITDKFYELERL
;
A
#
# COMPACT_ATOMS: atom_id res chain seq x y z
N MET A 1 27.30 1.08 10.83
CA MET A 1 26.78 1.66 12.08
C MET A 1 25.37 2.09 11.78
N GLY A 2 24.39 1.29 12.21
CA GLY A 2 22.99 1.60 11.97
C GLY A 2 22.52 2.78 12.80
N GLN A 3 21.67 3.63 12.24
CA GLN A 3 21.03 4.69 13.01
C GLN A 3 19.91 4.04 13.81
N GLU A 4 20.08 3.92 15.13
CA GLU A 4 19.05 3.35 15.99
C GLU A 4 17.73 4.13 15.83
N MET A 5 16.66 3.45 15.40
CA MET A 5 15.36 4.07 15.13
C MET A 5 14.86 4.87 16.35
N GLN A 6 14.49 6.13 16.13
CA GLN A 6 14.10 7.03 17.22
C GLN A 6 12.68 6.78 17.80
N PHE A 7 12.58 5.93 18.82
CA PHE A 7 11.36 5.66 19.61
C PHE A 7 11.32 6.36 20.99
N LEU A 8 12.22 7.31 21.27
CA LEU A 8 12.31 7.97 22.58
C LEU A 8 11.03 8.76 22.90
N LYS A 9 10.36 8.37 23.98
CA LYS A 9 9.15 9.06 24.47
C LYS A 9 9.49 10.49 24.91
N ASP A 10 8.57 11.41 24.65
CA ASP A 10 8.66 12.83 25.01
C ASP A 10 9.87 13.58 24.40
N SER A 11 10.59 12.98 23.44
CA SER A 11 11.53 13.70 22.57
C SER A 11 10.79 14.76 21.73
N PHE A 12 11.53 15.65 21.08
CA PHE A 12 10.92 16.63 20.18
C PHE A 12 10.11 15.95 19.08
N ALA A 13 10.69 14.94 18.42
CA ALA A 13 9.99 14.15 17.40
C ALA A 13 8.72 13.46 17.92
N ASP A 14 8.75 12.81 19.09
CA ASP A 14 7.55 12.18 19.68
C ASP A 14 6.45 13.20 20.00
N LYS A 15 6.82 14.39 20.51
CA LYS A 15 5.88 15.49 20.75
C LYS A 15 5.23 16.00 19.45
N VAL A 16 5.99 16.08 18.36
CA VAL A 16 5.49 16.48 17.03
C VAL A 16 4.55 15.39 16.47
N ARG A 17 4.96 14.11 16.51
CA ARG A 17 4.15 12.96 16.05
C ARG A 17 2.81 12.86 16.78
N ARG A 18 2.79 13.16 18.09
CA ARG A 18 1.56 13.19 18.92
C ARG A 18 0.76 14.49 18.80
N GLY A 19 1.23 15.46 18.03
CA GLY A 19 0.60 16.76 17.88
C GLY A 19 0.62 17.64 19.13
N LYS A 20 1.47 17.34 20.13
CA LYS A 20 1.73 18.22 21.28
C LYS A 20 2.46 19.50 20.84
N ILE A 21 3.28 19.38 19.79
CA ILE A 21 3.88 20.50 19.06
C ILE A 21 3.30 20.48 17.65
N ALA A 22 2.84 21.64 17.16
CA ALA A 22 2.26 21.74 15.82
C ALA A 22 3.34 21.55 14.74
N SER A 23 3.05 20.76 13.72
CA SER A 23 3.88 20.61 12.52
C SER A 23 3.70 21.78 11.55
N PRO A 24 4.66 22.08 10.65
CA PRO A 24 4.56 23.15 9.65
C PRO A 24 3.36 23.01 8.68
N LEU A 25 2.79 21.80 8.59
CA LEU A 25 1.54 21.55 7.88
C LEU A 25 0.31 22.21 8.52
N LYS A 26 0.33 22.43 9.84
CA LYS A 26 -0.86 22.90 10.57
C LYS A 26 -0.95 24.43 10.58
N PRO A 27 -2.15 25.01 10.45
CA PRO A 27 -2.35 26.46 10.62
C PRO A 27 -1.90 26.99 11.98
N SER A 28 -1.90 26.14 13.02
CA SER A 28 -1.46 26.48 14.37
C SER A 28 0.06 26.43 14.57
N PHE A 29 0.85 26.24 13.51
CA PHE A 29 2.31 26.24 13.59
C PHE A 29 2.84 27.62 14.02
N SER A 30 3.79 27.63 14.95
CA SER A 30 4.48 28.85 15.40
C SER A 30 5.99 28.60 15.48
N MET A 31 6.76 29.49 14.87
CA MET A 31 8.23 29.45 14.91
C MET A 31 8.79 29.63 16.32
N GLU A 32 8.12 30.40 17.17
CA GLU A 32 8.51 30.62 18.56
C GLU A 32 8.41 29.31 19.34
N ALA A 33 7.23 28.68 19.36
CA ALA A 33 7.01 27.40 20.03
C ALA A 33 7.91 26.27 19.48
N TRP A 34 8.18 26.28 18.17
CA TRP A 34 9.09 25.33 17.52
C TRP A 34 10.56 25.51 17.98
N SER A 35 10.98 26.76 18.18
CA SER A 35 12.33 27.10 18.63
C SER A 35 12.55 26.80 20.10
N GLU A 36 11.57 27.08 20.95
CA GLU A 36 11.63 26.86 22.40
C GLU A 36 11.59 25.39 22.81
N ALA A 37 10.98 24.53 22.00
CA ALA A 37 10.89 23.11 22.30
C ALA A 37 12.28 22.47 22.42
N GLU A 38 12.50 21.69 23.47
CA GLU A 38 13.77 21.01 23.75
C GLU A 38 14.06 19.90 22.74
N LYS A 39 15.30 19.86 22.20
CA LYS A 39 15.81 18.83 21.28
C LYS A 39 16.88 18.04 22.01
N ILE A 40 16.69 16.74 22.18
CA ILE A 40 17.56 15.91 23.01
C ILE A 40 18.36 14.88 22.21
N THR A 41 18.09 14.75 20.90
CA THR A 41 18.79 13.80 20.01
C THR A 41 19.25 14.47 18.72
N GLU A 42 20.14 13.83 17.96
CA GLU A 42 20.57 14.32 16.63
C GLU A 42 19.36 14.45 15.68
N PHE A 43 18.52 13.42 15.61
CA PHE A 43 17.28 13.45 14.83
C PHE A 43 16.32 14.60 15.23
N ASP A 44 16.20 14.92 16.52
CA ASP A 44 15.39 16.07 16.97
C ASP A 44 15.93 17.39 16.40
N ASN A 45 17.25 17.54 16.31
CA ASN A 45 17.89 18.74 15.74
C ASN A 45 17.72 18.80 14.21
N GLU A 46 17.87 17.67 13.51
CA GLU A 46 17.59 17.59 12.07
C GLU A 46 16.12 17.92 11.77
N LEU A 47 15.19 17.34 12.52
CA LEU A 47 13.74 17.58 12.40
C LEU A 47 13.39 19.05 12.68
N TYR A 48 14.04 19.67 13.65
CA TYR A 48 13.87 21.10 13.93
C TYR A 48 14.23 21.96 12.71
N LEU A 49 15.41 21.73 12.12
CA LEU A 49 15.86 22.44 10.92
C LEU A 49 14.95 22.18 9.73
N ALA A 50 14.55 20.92 9.52
CA ALA A 50 13.58 20.55 8.50
C ALA A 50 12.27 21.32 8.68
N GLY A 51 11.73 21.40 9.91
CA GLY A 51 10.48 22.10 10.18
C GLY A 51 10.53 23.59 9.81
N MET A 52 11.66 24.26 10.07
CA MET A 52 11.86 25.65 9.67
C MET A 52 11.84 25.81 8.14
N MET A 53 12.59 24.97 7.43
CA MET A 53 12.70 25.06 5.98
C MET A 53 11.39 24.68 5.28
N PHE A 54 10.73 23.61 5.72
CA PHE A 54 9.43 23.21 5.17
C PHE A 54 8.34 24.26 5.42
N ASN A 55 8.36 24.97 6.55
CA ASN A 55 7.45 26.08 6.78
C ASN A 55 7.58 27.18 5.71
N LEU A 56 8.81 27.50 5.28
CA LEU A 56 9.04 28.46 4.19
C LEU A 56 8.43 27.97 2.88
N GLN A 57 8.62 26.68 2.56
CA GLN A 57 8.07 26.07 1.34
C GLN A 57 6.53 26.08 1.33
N PHE A 58 5.89 25.64 2.41
CA PHE A 58 4.43 25.67 2.53
C PHE A 58 3.87 27.08 2.49
N THR A 59 4.55 28.04 3.12
CA THR A 59 4.14 29.45 3.09
C THR A 59 4.18 30.00 1.67
N ALA A 60 5.28 29.77 0.93
CA ALA A 60 5.41 30.19 -0.45
C ALA A 60 4.30 29.60 -1.35
N MET A 61 4.05 28.29 -1.27
CA MET A 61 2.97 27.66 -2.04
C MET A 61 1.59 28.22 -1.70
N ARG A 62 1.28 28.45 -0.41
CA ARG A 62 0.00 29.06 0.01
C ARG A 62 -0.14 30.48 -0.54
N CYS A 63 0.91 31.30 -0.49
CA CYS A 63 0.90 32.64 -1.06
C CYS A 63 0.65 32.62 -2.57
N HIS A 64 1.36 31.76 -3.31
CA HIS A 64 1.17 31.65 -4.77
C HIS A 64 -0.23 31.12 -5.15
N LEU A 65 -0.80 30.20 -4.38
CA LEU A 65 -2.18 29.74 -4.58
C LEU A 65 -3.19 30.87 -4.32
N GLU A 66 -3.02 31.66 -3.27
CA GLU A 66 -3.86 32.84 -3.00
C GLU A 66 -3.73 33.88 -4.12
N GLU A 67 -2.53 34.10 -4.64
CA GLU A 67 -2.32 34.97 -5.81
C GLU A 67 -3.11 34.48 -7.02
N ILE A 68 -3.06 33.18 -7.35
CA ILE A 68 -3.82 32.57 -8.45
C ILE A 68 -5.34 32.75 -8.23
N LYS A 69 -5.83 32.58 -7.00
CA LYS A 69 -7.25 32.75 -6.67
C LYS A 69 -7.75 34.19 -6.83
N ASN A 70 -6.87 35.18 -6.72
CA ASN A 70 -7.23 36.59 -6.89
C ASN A 70 -7.41 37.01 -8.35
N TYR A 71 -7.12 36.14 -9.33
CA TYR A 71 -7.40 36.40 -10.74
C TYR A 71 -8.89 36.20 -11.04
N ASP A 72 -9.51 37.19 -11.69
CA ASP A 72 -10.92 37.15 -12.09
C ASP A 72 -11.09 36.32 -13.39
N ILE A 73 -11.22 35.00 -13.25
CA ILE A 73 -11.33 34.04 -14.37
C ILE A 73 -12.80 33.68 -14.62
N SER A 74 -13.23 33.62 -15.88
CA SER A 74 -14.59 33.26 -16.36
C SER A 74 -14.92 31.76 -16.33
N LEU A 75 -14.39 31.02 -15.36
CA LEU A 75 -14.67 29.59 -15.22
C LEU A 75 -15.50 29.34 -13.97
N SER A 76 -16.57 28.58 -14.14
CA SER A 76 -17.35 28.11 -12.99
C SER A 76 -16.55 27.08 -12.18
N ASN A 77 -16.90 26.90 -10.91
CA ASN A 77 -16.32 25.81 -10.11
C ASN A 77 -16.54 24.44 -10.78
N LYS A 78 -17.68 24.27 -11.46
CA LYS A 78 -17.97 23.09 -12.27
C LYS A 78 -16.95 22.88 -13.41
N ASP A 79 -16.54 23.94 -14.10
CA ASP A 79 -15.54 23.85 -15.16
C ASP A 79 -14.16 23.50 -14.59
N PHE A 80 -13.76 24.10 -13.47
CA PHE A 80 -12.53 23.72 -12.78
C PHE A 80 -12.53 22.26 -12.34
N LEU A 81 -13.62 21.78 -11.73
CA LEU A 81 -13.74 20.37 -11.33
C LEU A 81 -13.59 19.43 -12.54
N LYS A 82 -14.22 19.75 -13.68
CA LYS A 82 -14.05 19.01 -14.94
C LYS A 82 -12.61 19.02 -15.42
N ILE A 83 -11.95 20.17 -15.39
CA ILE A 83 -10.57 20.32 -15.87
C ILE A 83 -9.61 19.51 -14.99
N PHE A 84 -9.69 19.61 -13.67
CA PHE A 84 -8.77 18.89 -12.77
C PHE A 84 -9.01 17.38 -12.77
N CYS A 85 -10.27 16.92 -12.81
CA CYS A 85 -10.55 15.50 -13.04
C CYS A 85 -10.00 15.04 -14.40
N GLY A 86 -10.03 15.93 -15.40
CA GLY A 86 -9.56 15.65 -16.75
C GLY A 86 -8.05 15.51 -16.83
N ILE A 87 -7.31 16.35 -16.10
CA ILE A 87 -5.85 16.22 -15.93
C ILE A 87 -5.50 14.86 -15.30
N SER A 88 -6.21 14.46 -14.23
CA SER A 88 -6.03 13.16 -13.59
C SER A 88 -6.25 12.00 -14.56
N ASN A 89 -7.39 11.99 -15.25
CA ASN A 89 -7.77 10.93 -16.19
C ASN A 89 -6.88 10.88 -17.44
N ARG A 90 -6.43 12.03 -17.95
CA ARG A 90 -5.45 12.13 -19.04
C ARG A 90 -4.13 11.49 -18.64
N ASN A 91 -3.60 11.82 -17.47
CA ASN A 91 -2.34 11.26 -17.00
C ASN A 91 -2.42 9.74 -16.83
N LEU A 92 -3.57 9.24 -16.37
CA LEU A 92 -3.85 7.79 -16.33
C LEU A 92 -3.86 7.17 -17.74
N LYS A 93 -4.49 7.82 -18.73
CA LYS A 93 -4.52 7.33 -20.11
C LYS A 93 -3.11 7.17 -20.67
N ILE A 94 -2.27 8.20 -20.49
CA ILE A 94 -0.87 8.19 -20.91
C ILE A 94 -0.10 7.05 -20.25
N LEU A 95 -0.24 6.88 -18.94
CA LEU A 95 0.39 5.79 -18.20
C LEU A 95 -0.03 4.42 -18.78
N ASN A 96 -1.32 4.22 -19.01
CA ASN A 96 -1.84 2.97 -19.57
C ASN A 96 -1.33 2.70 -20.99
N ASP A 97 -1.23 3.72 -21.83
CA ASP A 97 -0.69 3.56 -23.18
C ASP A 97 0.80 3.23 -23.14
N LYS A 98 1.58 3.90 -22.28
CA LYS A 98 3.01 3.62 -22.09
C LYS A 98 3.26 2.20 -21.57
N VAL A 99 2.48 1.74 -20.59
CA VAL A 99 2.60 0.36 -20.08
C VAL A 99 2.28 -0.66 -21.17
N ARG A 100 1.35 -0.37 -22.10
CA ARG A 100 1.08 -1.25 -23.25
C ARG A 100 2.24 -1.25 -24.25
N GLU A 101 2.87 -0.11 -24.50
CA GLU A 101 4.04 0.01 -25.38
C GLU A 101 5.28 -0.72 -24.84
N MET A 102 5.39 -0.89 -23.52
CA MET A 102 6.54 -1.52 -22.87
C MET A 102 6.75 -3.01 -23.20
N ASN A 103 5.95 -3.63 -24.08
CA ASN A 103 6.10 -5.01 -24.57
C ASN A 103 6.53 -6.00 -23.44
N ILE A 104 5.63 -6.30 -22.50
CA ILE A 104 5.81 -7.37 -21.49
C ILE A 104 5.83 -8.78 -22.17
N GLY A 105 6.11 -8.87 -23.47
CA GLY A 105 5.83 -10.02 -24.33
C GLY A 105 7.03 -10.65 -25.06
N GLU A 106 8.27 -10.21 -24.82
CA GLU A 106 9.44 -10.84 -25.48
C GLU A 106 10.50 -11.42 -24.52
N GLU A 107 10.52 -11.05 -23.24
CA GLU A 107 11.37 -11.71 -22.23
C GLU A 107 10.66 -12.95 -21.69
N LYS A 108 11.06 -14.15 -22.15
CA LYS A 108 10.44 -15.44 -21.79
C LYS A 108 10.55 -15.81 -20.30
N ILE A 109 11.38 -15.11 -19.53
CA ILE A 109 11.55 -15.32 -18.08
C ILE A 109 11.50 -13.94 -17.39
N LEU A 110 10.31 -13.36 -17.29
CA LEU A 110 10.07 -12.16 -16.48
C LEU A 110 9.92 -12.60 -15.02
N LEU A 111 10.93 -12.34 -14.20
CA LEU A 111 10.81 -12.42 -12.74
C LEU A 111 10.08 -11.17 -12.23
N ASP A 112 9.24 -11.34 -11.21
CA ASP A 112 8.32 -10.30 -10.70
C ASP A 112 9.00 -8.97 -10.36
N VAL A 113 10.26 -9.00 -9.93
CA VAL A 113 11.08 -7.83 -9.57
C VAL A 113 11.30 -6.89 -10.76
N SER A 114 11.32 -7.42 -11.99
CA SER A 114 11.57 -6.67 -13.22
C SER A 114 10.48 -5.62 -13.53
N MET A 115 9.23 -5.85 -13.10
CA MET A 115 8.14 -4.88 -13.29
C MET A 115 8.33 -3.66 -12.38
N PHE A 116 8.77 -3.89 -11.14
CA PHE A 116 8.95 -2.82 -10.14
C PHE A 116 10.20 -1.96 -10.39
N SER A 117 11.14 -2.43 -11.20
CA SER A 117 12.33 -1.67 -11.56
C SER A 117 12.10 -0.69 -12.71
N LYS A 118 11.01 -0.83 -13.48
CA LYS A 118 10.69 0.05 -14.61
C LYS A 118 10.40 1.47 -14.15
N LYS A 119 11.04 2.44 -14.82
CA LYS A 119 10.90 3.87 -14.54
C LYS A 119 10.62 4.65 -15.83
N LEU A 120 9.89 5.74 -15.69
CA LEU A 120 9.60 6.71 -16.73
C LEU A 120 10.13 8.08 -16.30
N ASN A 121 10.70 8.83 -17.24
CA ASN A 121 11.25 10.16 -17.01
C ASN A 121 10.48 11.27 -17.76
N ASN A 122 9.25 11.00 -18.20
CA ASN A 122 8.43 11.97 -18.93
C ASN A 122 7.71 12.97 -17.99
N ASN A 123 8.48 13.68 -17.17
CA ASN A 123 8.03 14.77 -16.31
C ASN A 123 8.92 16.01 -16.53
N PRO A 124 8.49 17.22 -16.11
CA PRO A 124 9.23 18.46 -16.39
C PRO A 124 10.68 18.48 -15.91
N MET A 125 11.03 17.65 -14.91
CA MET A 125 12.37 17.55 -14.35
C MET A 125 13.17 16.36 -14.87
N GLU A 126 12.60 15.57 -15.78
CA GLU A 126 13.17 14.31 -16.29
C GLU A 126 13.53 13.30 -15.17
N ASN A 127 12.88 13.41 -14.02
CA ASN A 127 13.13 12.53 -12.88
C ASN A 127 12.70 11.09 -13.20
N PRO A 128 13.48 10.05 -12.93
CA PRO A 128 13.07 8.67 -13.19
C PRO A 128 12.05 8.20 -12.15
N LEU A 129 10.76 8.20 -12.46
CA LEU A 129 9.67 7.81 -11.56
C LEU A 129 9.18 6.39 -11.87
N SER A 130 8.89 5.61 -10.83
CA SER A 130 8.24 4.31 -10.95
C SER A 130 6.79 4.44 -11.43
N LEU A 131 6.23 3.34 -11.95
CA LEU A 131 4.82 3.29 -12.37
C LEU A 131 3.86 3.57 -11.20
N GLU A 132 4.19 3.11 -9.99
CA GLU A 132 3.40 3.35 -8.78
C GLU A 132 3.43 4.81 -8.33
N GLU A 133 4.59 5.48 -8.37
CA GLU A 133 4.71 6.92 -8.08
C GLU A 133 3.84 7.74 -9.03
N ILE A 134 3.84 7.39 -10.32
CA ILE A 134 3.04 8.08 -11.35
C ILE A 134 1.55 7.83 -11.14
N SER A 135 1.14 6.57 -10.95
CA SER A 135 -0.24 6.18 -10.65
C SER A 135 -0.76 6.95 -9.42
N THR A 136 -0.01 6.95 -8.32
CA THR A 136 -0.37 7.66 -7.09
C THR A 136 -0.56 9.16 -7.34
N ALA A 137 0.38 9.77 -8.07
CA ALA A 137 0.32 11.19 -8.41
C ALA A 137 -0.87 11.57 -9.29
N THR A 138 -1.41 10.64 -10.11
CA THR A 138 -2.60 10.94 -10.92
C THR A 138 -3.84 11.22 -10.07
N VAL A 139 -3.94 10.61 -8.88
CA VAL A 139 -5.07 10.80 -7.96
C VAL A 139 -4.74 11.86 -6.92
N ASP A 140 -3.62 11.72 -6.22
CA ASP A 140 -3.28 12.57 -5.08
C ASP A 140 -2.85 13.99 -5.52
N GLY A 141 -2.34 14.13 -6.75
CA GLY A 141 -1.90 15.42 -7.30
C GLY A 141 -3.02 16.43 -7.51
N VAL A 142 -4.26 15.95 -7.76
CA VAL A 142 -5.44 16.82 -7.97
C VAL A 142 -6.28 17.01 -6.71
N PHE A 143 -5.89 16.40 -5.59
CA PHE A 143 -6.65 16.41 -4.34
C PHE A 143 -6.95 17.83 -3.84
N TYR A 144 -5.93 18.70 -3.78
CA TYR A 144 -6.12 20.06 -3.27
C TYR A 144 -6.87 20.95 -4.27
N ASN A 145 -6.70 20.73 -5.57
CA ASN A 145 -7.49 21.41 -6.60
C ASN A 145 -8.98 21.10 -6.46
N ILE A 146 -9.35 19.83 -6.27
CA ILE A 146 -10.76 19.45 -6.13
C ILE A 146 -11.33 19.97 -4.81
N LEU A 147 -10.58 19.82 -3.71
CA LEU A 147 -11.02 20.26 -2.39
C LEU A 147 -11.32 21.77 -2.37
N SER A 148 -10.44 22.61 -2.93
CA SER A 148 -10.62 24.06 -2.92
C SER A 148 -11.90 24.49 -3.66
N ARG A 149 -12.21 23.85 -4.80
CA ARG A 149 -13.37 24.20 -5.62
C ARG A 149 -14.70 23.72 -5.05
N LEU A 150 -14.69 22.69 -4.20
CA LEU A 150 -15.88 22.26 -3.46
C LEU A 150 -16.23 23.20 -2.29
N GLU A 151 -15.24 23.93 -1.74
CA GLU A 151 -15.43 24.86 -0.62
C GLU A 151 -15.80 26.28 -1.06
N GLU A 152 -15.54 26.63 -2.32
CA GLU A 152 -15.77 27.97 -2.87
C GLU A 152 -17.23 28.20 -3.29
N SER A 153 -17.76 29.39 -3.00
CA SER A 153 -19.03 29.86 -3.54
C SER A 153 -18.88 30.31 -4.99
N GLU A 154 -19.85 30.02 -5.86
CA GLU A 154 -19.84 30.51 -7.25
C GLU A 154 -19.68 32.03 -7.29
N SER A 155 -18.65 32.50 -7.99
CA SER A 155 -18.46 33.90 -8.32
C SER A 155 -18.88 34.15 -9.77
N THR A 156 -19.54 35.28 -10.01
CA THR A 156 -19.79 35.79 -11.36
C THR A 156 -18.63 36.71 -11.74
N SER A 157 -17.84 36.30 -12.73
CA SER A 157 -16.68 37.04 -13.24
C SER A 157 -16.91 37.54 -14.66
N ASN A 158 -16.16 38.58 -15.05
CA ASN A 158 -16.11 39.06 -16.43
C ASN A 158 -14.76 38.67 -17.06
N ASP A 159 -14.76 38.22 -18.31
CA ASP A 159 -13.54 37.83 -19.03
C ASP A 159 -12.55 38.99 -19.20
N LEU A 160 -11.48 38.99 -18.41
CA LEU A 160 -10.36 39.92 -18.53
C LEU A 160 -9.08 39.28 -19.10
N TYR A 161 -9.06 37.95 -19.27
CA TYR A 161 -7.86 37.19 -19.63
C TYR A 161 -8.06 36.39 -20.93
N SER A 162 -6.98 36.21 -21.69
CA SER A 162 -6.97 35.32 -22.85
C SER A 162 -6.93 33.84 -22.45
N ASP A 163 -7.38 32.94 -23.32
CA ASP A 163 -7.37 31.49 -23.08
C ASP A 163 -5.97 30.95 -22.69
N ALA A 164 -4.90 31.44 -23.34
CA ALA A 164 -3.54 31.06 -23.01
C ALA A 164 -3.12 31.51 -21.59
N GLN A 165 -3.59 32.67 -21.12
CA GLN A 165 -3.33 33.12 -19.75
C GLN A 165 -4.10 32.26 -18.74
N ILE A 166 -5.36 31.92 -19.05
CA ILE A 166 -6.18 31.03 -18.21
C ILE A 166 -5.53 29.64 -18.12
N ALA A 167 -5.05 29.10 -19.24
CA ALA A 167 -4.35 27.82 -19.29
C ALA A 167 -3.10 27.80 -18.40
N ARG A 168 -2.30 28.87 -18.42
CA ARG A 168 -1.12 28.98 -17.55
C ARG A 168 -1.47 29.06 -16.07
N LEU A 169 -2.59 29.70 -15.72
CA LEU A 169 -3.09 29.75 -14.34
C LEU A 169 -3.54 28.35 -13.88
N ILE A 170 -4.31 27.63 -14.70
CA ILE A 170 -4.73 26.24 -14.43
C ILE A 170 -3.52 25.33 -14.25
N ASN A 171 -2.56 25.38 -15.17
CA ASN A 171 -1.36 24.54 -15.10
C ASN A 171 -0.51 24.87 -13.86
N SER A 172 -0.37 26.16 -13.52
CA SER A 172 0.29 26.59 -12.29
C SER A 172 -0.42 26.04 -11.05
N GLU A 173 -1.75 26.13 -10.99
CA GLU A 173 -2.53 25.64 -9.86
C GLU A 173 -2.42 24.11 -9.70
N ALA A 174 -2.48 23.36 -10.81
CA ALA A 174 -2.30 21.91 -10.81
C ALA A 174 -0.89 21.52 -10.33
N TYR A 175 0.13 22.21 -10.84
CA TYR A 175 1.52 21.97 -10.45
C TYR A 175 1.77 22.27 -8.96
N ILE A 176 1.25 23.39 -8.45
CA ILE A 176 1.41 23.75 -7.04
C ILE A 176 0.66 22.75 -6.13
N SER A 177 -0.52 22.28 -6.53
CA SER A 177 -1.25 21.23 -5.78
C SER A 177 -0.45 19.93 -5.69
N GLN A 178 0.13 19.47 -6.80
CA GLN A 178 0.97 18.28 -6.83
C GLN A 178 2.23 18.45 -5.98
N LEU A 179 2.89 19.61 -6.07
CA LEU A 179 4.07 19.92 -5.29
C LEU A 179 3.75 20.03 -3.80
N TYR A 180 2.60 20.59 -3.44
CA TYR A 180 2.12 20.65 -2.07
C TYR A 180 1.98 19.23 -1.49
N ASN A 181 1.27 18.33 -2.19
CA ASN A 181 1.15 16.93 -1.80
C ASN A 181 2.51 16.24 -1.64
N THR A 182 3.44 16.47 -2.59
CA THR A 182 4.80 15.94 -2.54
C THR A 182 5.56 16.41 -1.28
N TYR A 183 5.49 17.70 -0.95
CA TYR A 183 6.12 18.25 0.26
C TYR A 183 5.45 17.75 1.55
N GLU A 184 4.13 17.52 1.57
CA GLU A 184 3.47 16.87 2.71
C GLU A 184 3.99 15.45 2.93
N ASN A 185 4.20 14.70 1.84
CA ASN A 185 4.76 13.36 1.90
C ASN A 185 6.21 13.41 2.37
N TYR A 186 7.07 14.28 1.84
CA TYR A 186 8.45 14.43 2.32
C TYR A 186 8.53 14.84 3.79
N TRP A 187 7.67 15.76 4.24
CA TRP A 187 7.58 16.12 5.65
C TRP A 187 7.21 14.90 6.51
N SER A 188 6.22 14.14 6.08
CA SER A 188 5.77 12.92 6.76
C SER A 188 6.87 11.87 6.79
N SER A 189 7.60 11.68 5.69
CA SER A 189 8.74 10.78 5.60
C SER A 189 9.91 11.20 6.51
N ILE A 190 10.24 12.49 6.61
CA ILE A 190 11.23 12.96 7.59
C ILE A 190 10.76 12.61 9.00
N LEU A 191 9.51 12.92 9.34
CA LEU A 191 8.99 12.73 10.70
C LEU A 191 8.85 11.25 11.10
N TYR A 192 8.36 10.40 10.19
CA TYR A 192 7.95 9.03 10.49
C TYR A 192 8.91 8.00 9.91
N GLU A 193 9.42 8.19 8.69
CA GLU A 193 10.42 7.29 8.09
C GLU A 193 11.87 7.67 8.43
N GLN A 194 12.04 8.77 9.19
CA GLN A 194 13.33 9.28 9.64
C GLN A 194 14.30 9.53 8.48
N ILE A 195 13.78 10.05 7.37
CA ILE A 195 14.62 10.56 6.28
C ILE A 195 15.58 11.60 6.85
N LYS A 196 16.87 11.40 6.56
CA LYS A 196 17.92 12.30 7.01
C LYS A 196 17.79 13.63 6.28
N PHE A 197 17.79 14.72 7.05
CA PHE A 197 17.71 16.08 6.52
C PHE A 197 19.04 16.78 6.75
N THR A 198 19.75 17.12 5.68
CA THR A 198 21.05 17.80 5.77
C THR A 198 21.08 19.09 4.97
N VAL A 199 21.76 20.10 5.53
CA VAL A 199 22.00 21.39 4.89
C VAL A 199 23.51 21.57 4.74
N THR A 200 24.00 21.61 3.51
CA THR A 200 25.44 21.78 3.21
C THR A 200 25.61 22.88 2.18
N ASN A 201 26.36 23.93 2.50
CA ASN A 201 26.64 25.07 1.59
C ASN A 201 25.36 25.67 0.96
N GLY A 202 24.28 25.75 1.72
CA GLY A 202 22.99 26.26 1.24
C GLY A 202 22.17 25.27 0.39
N ARG A 203 22.68 24.06 0.12
CA ARG A 203 21.94 22.99 -0.55
C ARG A 203 21.30 22.06 0.46
N ILE A 204 20.07 21.64 0.17
CA ILE A 204 19.32 20.71 1.00
C ILE A 204 19.38 19.31 0.37
N LEU A 205 19.73 18.32 1.19
CA LEU A 205 19.74 16.93 0.81
C LEU A 205 18.85 16.13 1.76
N LEU A 206 17.87 15.46 1.16
CA LEU A 206 17.06 14.41 1.76
C LEU A 206 17.70 13.06 1.44
N GLU A 207 17.89 12.19 2.43
CA GLU A 207 18.43 10.84 2.23
C GLU A 207 17.54 9.81 2.95
N SER A 208 16.93 8.90 2.20
CA SER A 208 16.08 7.85 2.75
C SER A 208 16.82 7.02 3.77
N ASN A 209 16.17 6.71 4.89
CA ASN A 209 16.71 5.78 5.89
C ASN A 209 16.58 4.33 5.36
N PRO A 210 17.69 3.63 5.02
CA PRO A 210 17.61 2.31 4.42
C PRO A 210 17.02 1.25 5.36
N GLU A 211 17.23 1.38 6.67
CA GLU A 211 16.72 0.42 7.68
C GLU A 211 15.20 0.41 7.76
N ILE A 212 14.57 1.53 7.44
CA ILE A 212 13.12 1.71 7.46
C ILE A 212 12.54 1.50 6.05
N MET A 213 13.17 2.11 5.04
CA MET A 213 12.62 2.22 3.69
C MET A 213 12.84 0.98 2.84
N ILE A 214 13.94 0.24 3.00
CA ILE A 214 14.13 -1.01 2.23
C ILE A 214 13.07 -2.04 2.62
N PRO A 215 12.84 -2.36 3.91
CA PRO A 215 11.76 -3.28 4.28
C PRO A 215 10.38 -2.83 3.77
N TYR A 216 10.09 -1.52 3.77
CA TYR A 216 8.84 -0.98 3.25
C TYR A 216 8.66 -1.27 1.74
N GLN A 217 9.67 -0.94 0.93
CA GLN A 217 9.64 -1.16 -0.52
C GLN A 217 9.49 -2.64 -0.88
N ILE A 218 10.20 -3.51 -0.17
CA ILE A 218 10.09 -4.96 -0.35
C ILE A 218 8.69 -5.47 0.03
N SER A 219 8.11 -4.95 1.12
CA SER A 219 6.76 -5.31 1.56
C SER A 219 5.71 -4.98 0.48
N ASN A 220 5.80 -3.80 -0.13
CA ASN A 220 4.90 -3.38 -1.21
C ASN A 220 5.07 -4.24 -2.46
N ALA A 221 6.30 -4.47 -2.89
CA ALA A 221 6.58 -5.32 -4.05
C ALA A 221 6.10 -6.77 -3.84
N ARG A 222 6.31 -7.33 -2.64
CA ARG A 222 5.80 -8.67 -2.27
C ARG A 222 4.28 -8.74 -2.28
N LYS A 223 3.60 -7.73 -1.73
CA LYS A 223 2.13 -7.68 -1.71
C LYS A 223 1.56 -7.71 -3.13
N THR A 224 2.09 -6.90 -4.02
CA THR A 224 1.66 -6.86 -5.43
C THR A 224 1.97 -8.18 -6.13
N LYS A 225 3.14 -8.79 -5.88
CA LYS A 225 3.47 -10.12 -6.40
C LYS A 225 2.44 -11.17 -5.97
N ASN A 226 2.15 -11.28 -4.67
CA ASN A 226 1.20 -12.27 -4.16
C ASN A 226 -0.19 -12.07 -4.77
N GLN A 227 -0.62 -10.83 -4.98
CA GLN A 227 -1.89 -10.53 -5.67
C GLN A 227 -1.90 -10.99 -7.13
N ILE A 228 -0.78 -10.86 -7.85
CA ILE A 228 -0.63 -11.37 -9.22
C ILE A 228 -0.68 -12.90 -9.22
N GLU A 229 0.06 -13.55 -8.32
CA GLU A 229 0.06 -15.02 -8.17
C GLU A 229 -1.35 -15.53 -7.85
N ASP A 230 -2.05 -14.93 -6.90
CA ASP A 230 -3.44 -15.27 -6.56
C ASP A 230 -4.38 -15.11 -7.76
N THR A 231 -4.20 -14.04 -8.55
CA THR A 231 -4.99 -13.81 -9.77
C THR A 231 -4.80 -14.91 -10.79
N ILE A 232 -3.56 -15.38 -11.00
CA ILE A 232 -3.24 -16.46 -11.93
C ILE A 232 -3.77 -17.79 -11.39
N MET A 233 -3.49 -18.12 -10.13
CA MET A 233 -3.87 -19.40 -9.52
C MET A 233 -5.38 -19.58 -9.38
N LEU A 234 -6.11 -18.49 -9.10
CA LEU A 234 -7.56 -18.52 -8.87
C LEU A 234 -8.37 -18.17 -10.12
N HIS A 235 -7.73 -17.98 -11.28
CA HIS A 235 -8.39 -17.52 -12.51
C HIS A 235 -9.65 -18.33 -12.84
N ASP A 236 -9.55 -19.66 -12.93
CA ASP A 236 -10.68 -20.53 -13.26
C ASP A 236 -11.80 -20.49 -12.21
N ALA A 237 -11.44 -20.38 -10.94
CA ALA A 237 -12.39 -20.28 -9.84
C ALA A 237 -13.15 -18.95 -9.89
N ILE A 238 -12.45 -17.84 -10.19
CA ILE A 238 -13.04 -16.52 -10.35
C ILE A 238 -13.95 -16.49 -11.58
N GLU A 239 -13.49 -17.02 -12.72
CA GLU A 239 -14.29 -17.11 -13.95
C GLU A 239 -15.60 -17.86 -13.68
N TYR A 240 -15.53 -18.97 -12.92
CA TYR A 240 -16.72 -19.74 -12.52
C TYR A 240 -17.66 -18.94 -11.60
N LEU A 241 -17.12 -18.28 -10.56
CA LEU A 241 -17.91 -17.52 -9.59
C LEU A 241 -18.60 -16.30 -10.20
N LEU A 242 -17.91 -15.62 -11.12
CA LEU A 242 -18.38 -14.38 -11.74
C LEU A 242 -19.18 -14.60 -13.02
N ARG A 243 -19.07 -15.77 -13.68
CA ARG A 243 -19.65 -16.11 -15.00
C ARG A 243 -21.02 -15.50 -15.33
N ASN A 244 -21.94 -15.61 -14.37
CA ASN A 244 -23.36 -15.27 -14.51
C ASN A 244 -23.73 -13.95 -13.82
N LYS A 245 -22.76 -13.27 -13.20
CA LYS A 245 -22.96 -11.96 -12.59
C LYS A 245 -23.22 -10.93 -13.67
N ASP A 246 -24.16 -10.05 -13.37
CA ASP A 246 -24.45 -8.87 -14.17
C ASP A 246 -23.40 -7.80 -13.89
N ILE A 247 -22.84 -7.26 -14.96
CA ILE A 247 -21.77 -6.28 -14.94
C ILE A 247 -22.20 -5.09 -15.78
N VAL A 248 -22.05 -3.89 -15.21
CA VAL A 248 -22.31 -2.63 -15.88
C VAL A 248 -21.27 -2.39 -16.98
N GLU A 249 -21.75 -1.97 -18.15
CA GLU A 249 -20.92 -1.49 -19.26
C GLU A 249 -21.41 -0.14 -19.77
N TYR A 250 -20.51 0.60 -20.39
CA TYR A 250 -20.80 1.86 -21.08
C TYR A 250 -20.14 1.87 -22.45
N ASP A 251 -20.91 2.24 -23.48
CA ASP A 251 -20.43 2.29 -24.87
C ASP A 251 -20.21 3.71 -25.41
N GLY A 252 -20.36 4.73 -24.55
CA GLY A 252 -20.24 6.14 -24.93
C GLY A 252 -21.57 6.88 -24.93
N ASP A 253 -22.67 6.15 -25.10
CA ASP A 253 -24.02 6.74 -25.15
C ASP A 253 -24.93 6.17 -24.05
N ILE A 254 -24.87 4.86 -23.80
CA ILE A 254 -25.82 4.17 -22.92
C ILE A 254 -25.09 3.30 -21.90
N ILE A 255 -25.55 3.38 -20.64
CA ILE A 255 -25.17 2.43 -19.59
C ILE A 255 -26.03 1.18 -19.76
N LYS A 256 -25.40 0.03 -19.99
CA LYS A 256 -26.05 -1.27 -20.20
C LYS A 256 -25.50 -2.32 -19.24
N VAL A 257 -26.10 -3.50 -19.27
CA VAL A 257 -25.71 -4.64 -18.43
C VAL A 257 -25.38 -5.82 -19.33
N ASN A 258 -24.24 -6.45 -19.07
CA ASN A 258 -23.87 -7.72 -19.68
C ASN A 258 -23.47 -8.74 -18.63
N LYS A 259 -23.53 -10.01 -19.02
CA LYS A 259 -22.99 -11.09 -18.18
C LYS A 259 -21.47 -11.05 -18.25
N TYR A 260 -20.81 -11.28 -17.12
CA TYR A 260 -19.35 -11.37 -17.03
C TYR A 260 -18.72 -12.27 -18.11
N SER A 261 -19.32 -13.44 -18.36
CA SER A 261 -18.89 -14.37 -19.42
C SER A 261 -18.91 -13.82 -20.85
N LYS A 262 -19.63 -12.73 -21.10
CA LYS A 262 -19.73 -12.07 -22.42
C LYS A 262 -18.79 -10.87 -22.57
N LEU A 263 -18.08 -10.50 -21.51
CA LEU A 263 -17.13 -9.39 -21.54
C LEU A 263 -15.87 -9.78 -22.31
N SER A 264 -15.11 -8.77 -22.75
CA SER A 264 -13.78 -8.99 -23.31
C SER A 264 -12.83 -9.53 -22.24
N GLU A 265 -11.85 -10.35 -22.64
CA GLU A 265 -10.85 -10.92 -21.71
C GLU A 265 -10.10 -9.85 -20.91
N ARG A 266 -9.78 -8.72 -21.56
CA ARG A 266 -9.17 -7.58 -20.87
C ARG A 266 -10.03 -7.09 -19.70
N LYS A 267 -11.33 -6.94 -19.92
CA LYS A 267 -12.27 -6.43 -18.91
C LYS A 267 -12.51 -7.46 -17.81
N LYS A 268 -12.58 -8.75 -18.17
CA LYS A 268 -12.62 -9.86 -17.21
C LYS A 268 -11.41 -9.86 -16.27
N ASN A 269 -10.21 -9.71 -16.82
CA ASN A 269 -8.98 -9.64 -16.03
C ASN A 269 -8.99 -8.46 -15.07
N LEU A 270 -9.38 -7.27 -15.53
CA LEU A 270 -9.52 -6.09 -14.67
C LEU A 270 -10.51 -6.31 -13.52
N ILE A 271 -11.69 -6.85 -13.82
CA ILE A 271 -12.71 -7.16 -12.80
C ILE A 271 -12.21 -8.25 -11.84
N SER A 272 -11.48 -9.24 -12.32
CA SER A 272 -10.91 -10.32 -11.50
C SER A 272 -9.89 -9.78 -10.49
N VAL A 273 -8.95 -8.94 -10.95
CA VAL A 273 -7.95 -8.28 -10.10
C VAL A 273 -8.63 -7.40 -9.05
N MET A 274 -9.60 -6.58 -9.47
CA MET A 274 -10.37 -5.74 -8.55
C MET A 274 -11.17 -6.58 -7.55
N TRP A 275 -11.83 -7.65 -8.00
CA TRP A 275 -12.58 -8.55 -7.12
C TRP A 275 -11.66 -9.15 -6.06
N LEU A 276 -10.47 -9.63 -6.44
CA LEU A 276 -9.49 -10.15 -5.49
C LEU A 276 -9.04 -9.10 -4.48
N SER A 277 -8.83 -7.85 -4.90
CA SER A 277 -8.46 -6.75 -4.00
C SER A 277 -9.49 -6.50 -2.88
N PHE A 278 -10.77 -6.81 -3.12
CA PHE A 278 -11.86 -6.70 -2.16
C PHE A 278 -12.23 -8.03 -1.47
N ASN A 279 -11.60 -9.14 -1.88
CA ASN A 279 -11.74 -10.46 -1.25
C ASN A 279 -10.43 -10.90 -0.57
N ASP A 280 -9.57 -9.94 -0.21
CA ASP A 280 -8.40 -10.16 0.63
C ASP A 280 -8.82 -10.85 1.93
N LYS A 281 -8.04 -11.84 2.38
CA LYS A 281 -8.37 -12.66 3.55
C LYS A 281 -8.58 -11.82 4.82
N ILE A 282 -7.90 -10.68 4.95
CA ILE A 282 -8.04 -9.77 6.09
C ILE A 282 -9.47 -9.22 6.16
N ILE A 283 -10.13 -8.99 5.01
CA ILE A 283 -11.50 -8.47 4.95
C ILE A 283 -12.51 -9.47 5.54
N ASP A 284 -12.21 -10.78 5.53
CA ASP A 284 -13.06 -11.79 6.17
C ASP A 284 -13.14 -11.63 7.69
N PHE A 285 -12.11 -11.04 8.30
CA PHE A 285 -12.05 -10.79 9.74
C PHE A 285 -12.72 -9.47 10.15
N LEU A 286 -13.22 -8.69 9.18
CA LEU A 286 -13.85 -7.40 9.44
C LEU A 286 -15.38 -7.50 9.56
N PRO A 287 -16.02 -6.65 10.39
CA PRO A 287 -17.46 -6.53 10.44
C PRO A 287 -18.05 -6.22 9.05
N LYS A 288 -19.19 -6.85 8.73
CA LYS A 288 -19.89 -6.62 7.46
C LYS A 288 -20.96 -5.53 7.54
N ASP A 289 -21.38 -5.17 8.75
CA ASP A 289 -22.36 -4.11 8.99
C ASP A 289 -21.71 -2.73 8.97
N LEU A 290 -22.42 -1.74 8.40
CA LEU A 290 -22.03 -0.33 8.40
C LEU A 290 -23.02 0.46 9.27
N PRO A 291 -22.66 0.80 10.52
CA PRO A 291 -23.55 1.48 11.44
C PRO A 291 -24.10 2.79 10.87
N GLY A 292 -25.41 2.99 10.98
CA GLY A 292 -26.08 4.20 10.49
C GLY A 292 -26.30 4.26 8.98
N LYS A 293 -26.04 3.17 8.24
CA LYS A 293 -26.29 3.04 6.80
C LYS A 293 -27.41 2.03 6.52
N SER A 294 -28.10 2.21 5.40
CA SER A 294 -29.14 1.27 4.93
C SER A 294 -28.58 0.08 4.12
N PHE A 295 -27.25 0.03 3.96
CA PHE A 295 -26.52 -0.96 3.17
C PHE A 295 -25.37 -1.57 3.98
N THR A 296 -24.89 -2.73 3.54
CA THR A 296 -23.77 -3.46 4.15
C THR A 296 -22.45 -3.17 3.45
N LEU A 297 -21.33 -3.58 4.05
CA LEU A 297 -20.02 -3.54 3.41
C LEU A 297 -20.00 -4.31 2.08
N THR A 298 -20.66 -5.47 2.02
CA THR A 298 -20.76 -6.28 0.81
C THR A 298 -21.53 -5.56 -0.30
N ASP A 299 -22.58 -4.81 0.04
CA ASP A 299 -23.32 -4.00 -0.94
C ASP A 299 -22.42 -2.90 -1.54
N LEU A 300 -21.62 -2.25 -0.69
CA LEU A 300 -20.71 -1.20 -1.12
C LEU A 300 -19.55 -1.74 -1.99
N ILE A 301 -18.98 -2.89 -1.64
CA ILE A 301 -17.98 -3.59 -2.46
C ILE A 301 -18.56 -3.95 -3.83
N ASN A 302 -19.78 -4.50 -3.86
CA ASN A 302 -20.44 -4.85 -5.11
C ASN A 302 -20.68 -3.62 -5.98
N LEU A 303 -21.14 -2.50 -5.39
CA LEU A 303 -21.26 -1.23 -6.10
C LEU A 303 -19.91 -0.77 -6.66
N PHE A 304 -18.84 -0.80 -5.85
CA PHE A 304 -17.52 -0.35 -6.28
C PHE A 304 -16.99 -1.16 -7.46
N ILE A 305 -17.22 -2.49 -7.47
CA ILE A 305 -16.89 -3.35 -8.63
C ILE A 305 -17.64 -2.93 -9.89
N GLN A 306 -18.93 -2.54 -9.78
CA GLN A 306 -19.68 -2.03 -10.93
C GLN A 306 -19.12 -0.68 -11.42
N LEU A 307 -18.75 0.21 -10.50
CA LEU A 307 -18.12 1.48 -10.83
C LEU A 307 -16.74 1.30 -11.44
N GLY A 308 -15.96 0.31 -11.00
CA GLY A 308 -14.66 -0.03 -11.61
C GLY A 308 -14.80 -0.58 -13.03
N SER A 309 -15.80 -1.43 -13.28
CA SER A 309 -16.15 -1.87 -14.63
C SER A 309 -16.53 -0.69 -15.53
N LEU A 310 -17.36 0.21 -15.03
CA LEU A 310 -17.73 1.44 -15.72
C LEU A 310 -16.52 2.36 -15.97
N GLY A 311 -15.65 2.53 -14.97
CA GLY A 311 -14.43 3.31 -15.05
C GLY A 311 -13.48 2.80 -16.14
N SER A 312 -13.36 1.48 -16.28
CA SER A 312 -12.60 0.87 -17.38
C SER A 312 -13.15 1.27 -18.74
N ASP A 313 -14.48 1.32 -18.92
CA ASP A 313 -15.09 1.71 -20.19
C ASP A 313 -14.90 3.20 -20.46
N LEU A 314 -15.10 4.04 -19.44
CA LEU A 314 -14.88 5.49 -19.52
C LEU A 314 -13.44 5.82 -19.93
N LEU A 315 -12.46 5.07 -19.42
CA LEU A 315 -11.06 5.21 -19.82
C LEU A 315 -10.80 4.85 -21.29
N THR A 316 -11.63 4.01 -21.92
CA THR A 316 -11.50 3.74 -23.37
C THR A 316 -12.10 4.83 -24.24
N LEU A 317 -12.95 5.68 -23.67
CA LEU A 317 -13.67 6.75 -24.37
C LEU A 317 -12.98 8.10 -24.29
N VAL A 318 -12.05 8.30 -23.35
CA VAL A 318 -11.24 9.52 -23.32
C VAL A 318 -10.39 9.63 -24.59
N PRO A 319 -10.06 10.86 -25.05
CA PRO A 319 -9.31 11.06 -26.29
C PRO A 319 -7.99 10.28 -26.32
N ASN A 320 -7.65 9.75 -27.50
CA ASN A 320 -6.31 9.16 -27.75
C ASN A 320 -5.24 10.23 -27.97
N ASP A 321 -5.64 11.37 -28.54
CA ASP A 321 -4.75 12.52 -28.68
C ASP A 321 -4.65 13.23 -27.33
N ASP A 322 -3.55 12.95 -26.64
CA ASP A 322 -3.23 13.49 -25.34
C ASP A 322 -2.63 14.89 -25.41
N GLU A 323 -2.29 15.46 -26.57
CA GLU A 323 -1.69 16.79 -26.65
C GLU A 323 -2.69 17.87 -26.18
N VAL A 324 -2.30 18.75 -25.25
CA VAL A 324 -3.13 19.91 -24.86
C VAL A 324 -2.30 21.17 -25.04
N LYS A 325 -2.67 21.98 -26.04
CA LYS A 325 -2.03 23.27 -26.32
C LYS A 325 -2.49 24.33 -25.33
N GLU A 326 -1.67 25.38 -25.12
CA GLU A 326 -2.01 26.47 -24.19
C GLU A 326 -3.35 27.13 -24.56
N GLU A 327 -3.62 27.35 -25.86
CA GLU A 327 -4.88 27.90 -26.34
C GLU A 327 -6.10 26.95 -26.27
N GLU A 328 -5.90 25.66 -25.95
CA GLU A 328 -6.93 24.62 -25.99
C GLU A 328 -7.15 23.95 -24.62
N PHE A 329 -6.90 24.65 -23.51
CA PHE A 329 -7.02 24.07 -22.15
C PHE A 329 -8.38 23.41 -21.86
N ARG A 330 -9.46 23.85 -22.51
CA ARG A 330 -10.79 23.24 -22.38
C ARG A 330 -10.83 21.78 -22.86
N LYS A 331 -9.86 21.34 -23.66
CA LYS A 331 -9.68 19.92 -24.06
C LYS A 331 -9.51 19.00 -22.84
N PHE A 332 -9.03 19.49 -21.70
CA PHE A 332 -9.01 18.69 -20.46
C PHE A 332 -10.40 18.19 -20.07
N ILE A 333 -11.47 18.93 -20.40
CA ILE A 333 -12.86 18.51 -20.12
C ILE A 333 -13.22 17.23 -20.89
N ASP A 334 -12.64 16.99 -22.07
CA ASP A 334 -12.91 15.81 -22.88
C ASP A 334 -12.37 14.53 -22.21
N PHE A 335 -11.42 14.66 -21.28
CA PHE A 335 -10.92 13.55 -20.44
C PHE A 335 -11.77 13.33 -19.17
N SER A 336 -12.83 14.11 -18.96
CA SER A 336 -13.74 14.04 -17.81
C SER A 336 -15.14 13.59 -18.21
N PRO A 337 -15.34 12.30 -18.51
CA PRO A 337 -16.63 11.82 -18.93
C PRO A 337 -17.65 11.99 -17.79
N ILE A 338 -18.82 12.54 -18.15
CA ILE A 338 -19.89 12.89 -17.22
C ILE A 338 -20.90 11.76 -17.17
N LEU A 339 -21.24 11.31 -15.96
CA LEU A 339 -22.24 10.29 -15.71
C LEU A 339 -23.52 10.90 -15.17
N ASN A 340 -24.63 10.68 -15.86
CA ASN A 340 -25.94 11.05 -15.34
C ASN A 340 -26.37 10.10 -14.21
N ILE A 341 -26.71 10.64 -13.05
CA ILE A 341 -27.03 9.90 -11.83
C ILE A 341 -28.28 9.05 -12.02
N LYS A 342 -29.33 9.58 -12.64
CA LYS A 342 -30.59 8.83 -12.87
C LYS A 342 -30.36 7.64 -13.80
N ALA A 343 -29.62 7.84 -14.88
CA ALA A 343 -29.26 6.76 -15.80
C ALA A 343 -28.45 5.66 -15.08
N LEU A 344 -27.43 6.05 -14.31
CA LEU A 344 -26.61 5.12 -13.54
C LEU A 344 -27.43 4.33 -12.52
N VAL A 345 -28.27 5.00 -11.74
CA VAL A 345 -29.13 4.38 -10.72
C VAL A 345 -30.14 3.42 -11.34
N SER A 346 -30.74 3.77 -12.48
CA SER A 346 -31.70 2.90 -13.18
C SER A 346 -31.11 1.55 -13.59
N VAL A 347 -29.80 1.50 -13.84
CA VAL A 347 -29.06 0.28 -14.18
C VAL A 347 -28.55 -0.44 -12.92
N LEU A 348 -28.09 0.30 -11.92
CA LEU A 348 -27.53 -0.29 -10.70
C LEU A 348 -28.60 -0.94 -9.80
N VAL A 349 -29.82 -0.43 -9.75
CA VAL A 349 -30.94 -1.00 -8.99
C VAL A 349 -31.15 -2.50 -9.29
N PRO A 350 -31.36 -2.91 -10.56
CA PRO A 350 -31.52 -4.33 -10.87
C PRO A 350 -30.21 -5.13 -10.73
N VAL A 351 -29.05 -4.54 -11.03
CA VAL A 351 -27.74 -5.23 -10.94
C VAL A 351 -27.37 -5.57 -9.48
N LEU A 352 -27.59 -4.63 -8.56
CA LEU A 352 -27.30 -4.80 -7.14
C LEU A 352 -28.46 -5.48 -6.39
N ASN A 353 -29.64 -5.60 -7.02
CA ASN A 353 -30.86 -6.06 -6.39
C ASN A 353 -31.18 -5.28 -5.10
N LYS A 354 -31.20 -3.95 -5.22
CA LYS A 354 -31.44 -3.00 -4.11
C LYS A 354 -32.40 -1.91 -4.55
N ASP A 355 -33.12 -1.36 -3.58
CA ASP A 355 -34.01 -0.22 -3.81
C ASP A 355 -33.23 1.02 -4.25
N GLU A 356 -33.86 1.85 -5.09
CA GLU A 356 -33.30 3.10 -5.62
C GLU A 356 -32.70 3.99 -4.52
N LYS A 357 -33.41 4.13 -3.39
CA LYS A 357 -32.96 4.91 -2.25
C LYS A 357 -31.64 4.41 -1.66
N ILE A 358 -31.46 3.09 -1.59
CA ILE A 358 -30.23 2.47 -1.06
C ILE A 358 -29.08 2.69 -2.03
N VAL A 359 -29.32 2.52 -3.33
CA VAL A 359 -28.31 2.78 -4.38
C VAL A 359 -27.86 4.24 -4.35
N LEU A 360 -28.79 5.19 -4.25
CA LEU A 360 -28.48 6.61 -4.09
C LEU A 360 -27.65 6.85 -2.82
N GLU A 361 -28.03 6.29 -1.67
CA GLU A 361 -27.27 6.45 -0.43
C GLU A 361 -25.83 5.93 -0.55
N MET A 362 -25.62 4.81 -1.26
CA MET A 362 -24.28 4.27 -1.51
C MET A 362 -23.45 5.17 -2.45
N LEU A 363 -24.05 5.71 -3.52
CA LEU A 363 -23.37 6.66 -4.42
C LEU A 363 -22.99 7.96 -3.70
N GLU A 364 -23.89 8.51 -2.88
CA GLU A 364 -23.60 9.65 -2.02
C GLU A 364 -22.48 9.34 -1.03
N PHE A 365 -22.44 8.11 -0.48
CA PHE A 365 -21.37 7.70 0.42
C PHE A 365 -20.00 7.65 -0.28
N LEU A 366 -19.94 7.24 -1.55
CA LEU A 366 -18.72 7.23 -2.36
C LEU A 366 -18.40 8.59 -3.01
N THR A 367 -19.20 9.62 -2.74
CA THR A 367 -18.97 10.98 -3.26
C THR A 367 -18.00 11.73 -2.36
N PHE A 368 -16.93 12.28 -2.96
CA PHE A 368 -15.97 13.12 -2.25
C PHE A 368 -16.60 14.45 -1.86
N THR A 369 -16.46 14.82 -0.59
CA THR A 369 -17.02 16.08 -0.06
C THR A 369 -16.00 16.94 0.67
N GLY A 370 -14.77 16.45 0.83
CA GLY A 370 -13.75 17.09 1.67
C GLY A 370 -14.03 17.04 3.18
N LYS A 371 -15.19 16.55 3.61
CA LYS A 371 -15.59 16.53 5.02
C LYS A 371 -14.83 15.45 5.80
N ASN A 372 -14.40 15.82 7.00
CA ASN A 372 -13.71 14.91 7.90
C ASN A 372 -14.65 14.33 8.95
N THR A 373 -14.63 13.01 9.09
CA THR A 373 -15.34 12.28 10.16
C THR A 373 -14.40 12.02 11.32
N LYS A 374 -14.81 12.36 12.55
CA LYS A 374 -14.00 12.15 13.74
C LYS A 374 -13.72 10.66 13.95
N GLY A 375 -12.44 10.32 14.11
CA GLY A 375 -12.01 8.93 14.31
C GLY A 375 -11.83 8.15 13.00
N ALA A 376 -12.10 8.77 11.85
CA ALA A 376 -11.77 8.22 10.54
C ALA A 376 -10.58 8.98 9.93
N PRO A 377 -9.81 8.34 9.03
CA PRO A 377 -8.85 9.05 8.21
C PRO A 377 -9.55 10.12 7.35
N ARG A 378 -8.83 11.20 7.03
CA ARG A 378 -9.27 12.27 6.13
C ARG A 378 -9.89 11.65 4.87
N GLN A 379 -10.99 12.18 4.33
CA GLN A 379 -11.49 11.69 3.03
C GLN A 379 -10.40 11.83 1.96
N ASP A 380 -10.30 10.85 1.07
CA ASP A 380 -9.43 10.89 -0.12
C ASP A 380 -10.21 10.45 -1.37
N LEU A 381 -9.61 10.70 -2.53
CA LEU A 381 -10.20 10.39 -3.83
C LEU A 381 -10.16 8.90 -4.16
N TRP A 382 -9.25 8.12 -3.55
CA TRP A 382 -9.18 6.67 -3.70
C TRP A 382 -10.44 5.97 -3.17
N ARG A 383 -10.91 6.39 -2.00
CA ARG A 383 -12.07 5.78 -1.32
C ARG A 383 -13.39 6.42 -1.70
N LYS A 384 -13.34 7.63 -2.23
CA LYS A 384 -14.50 8.41 -2.68
C LYS A 384 -14.25 8.99 -4.07
N PRO A 385 -14.26 8.14 -5.12
CA PRO A 385 -13.81 8.54 -6.46
C PRO A 385 -14.86 9.35 -7.25
N LEU A 386 -16.04 9.59 -6.69
CA LEU A 386 -17.13 10.32 -7.35
C LEU A 386 -17.09 11.80 -6.96
N ILE A 387 -17.07 12.68 -7.97
CA ILE A 387 -17.14 14.13 -7.80
C ILE A 387 -18.49 14.61 -8.33
N ARG A 388 -19.32 15.19 -7.44
CA ARG A 388 -20.59 15.79 -7.85
C ARG A 388 -20.34 17.13 -8.54
N VAL A 389 -20.88 17.29 -9.75
CA VAL A 389 -20.76 18.54 -10.53
C VAL A 389 -22.12 19.19 -10.85
N SER A 390 -23.22 18.52 -10.56
CA SER A 390 -24.58 19.05 -10.54
C SER A 390 -25.48 18.14 -9.70
N ASP A 391 -26.75 18.49 -9.52
CA ASP A 391 -27.72 17.61 -8.87
C ASP A 391 -27.93 16.29 -9.62
N ASP A 392 -27.66 16.27 -10.93
CA ASP A 392 -27.93 15.15 -11.83
C ASP A 392 -26.66 14.45 -12.34
N ASP A 393 -25.45 14.94 -12.04
CA ASP A 393 -24.22 14.48 -12.70
C ASP A 393 -23.04 14.23 -11.75
N PHE A 394 -22.30 13.14 -12.04
CA PHE A 394 -20.98 12.84 -11.48
C PHE A 394 -19.86 12.91 -12.52
N ILE A 395 -18.65 13.17 -12.05
CA ILE A 395 -17.39 12.86 -12.74
C ILE A 395 -16.62 11.86 -11.89
N CYS A 396 -15.92 10.94 -12.53
CA CYS A 396 -15.13 9.92 -11.86
C CYS A 396 -13.62 10.22 -11.94
N ILE A 397 -12.92 9.97 -10.83
CA ILE A 397 -11.48 9.77 -10.83
C ILE A 397 -11.21 8.33 -11.27
N LEU A 398 -10.79 8.14 -12.52
CA LEU A 398 -10.77 6.81 -13.14
C LEU A 398 -9.74 5.89 -12.50
N GLU A 399 -8.58 6.39 -12.08
CA GLU A 399 -7.53 5.55 -11.52
C GLU A 399 -7.97 4.88 -10.21
N ALA A 400 -8.65 5.65 -9.36
CA ALA A 400 -9.21 5.15 -8.11
C ALA A 400 -10.30 4.08 -8.33
N LEU A 401 -10.98 4.09 -9.48
CA LEU A 401 -11.98 3.08 -9.83
C LEU A 401 -11.37 1.84 -10.48
N THR A 402 -10.36 2.00 -11.33
CA THR A 402 -9.77 0.89 -12.10
C THR A 402 -8.71 0.12 -11.33
N HIS A 403 -7.97 0.78 -10.45
CA HIS A 403 -6.88 0.19 -9.68
C HIS A 403 -6.99 0.53 -8.17
N PRO A 404 -8.12 0.20 -7.50
CA PRO A 404 -8.28 0.51 -6.09
C PRO A 404 -7.40 -0.36 -5.19
N VAL A 405 -6.98 0.20 -4.06
CA VAL A 405 -6.48 -0.60 -2.93
C VAL A 405 -7.67 -1.05 -2.09
N GLY A 406 -8.27 -2.20 -2.42
CA GLY A 406 -9.55 -2.64 -1.85
C GLY A 406 -9.61 -2.67 -0.32
N ILE A 407 -8.59 -3.22 0.34
CA ILE A 407 -8.49 -3.22 1.81
C ILE A 407 -8.44 -1.81 2.41
N ARG A 408 -7.74 -0.84 1.78
CA ARG A 408 -7.72 0.57 2.23
C ARG A 408 -9.12 1.19 2.16
N CYS A 409 -9.86 0.87 1.10
CA CYS A 409 -11.24 1.30 0.91
C CYS A 409 -12.16 0.77 2.01
N VAL A 410 -12.13 -0.54 2.22
CA VAL A 410 -12.94 -1.21 3.25
C VAL A 410 -12.67 -0.66 4.64
N GLU A 411 -11.40 -0.53 5.04
CA GLU A 411 -11.04 0.00 6.35
C GLU A 411 -11.48 1.46 6.52
N GLY A 412 -11.28 2.28 5.49
CA GLY A 412 -11.73 3.67 5.47
C GLY A 412 -13.24 3.81 5.63
N TRP A 413 -14.02 2.99 4.92
CA TRP A 413 -15.49 3.03 4.97
C TRP A 413 -16.05 2.59 6.34
N LEU A 414 -15.47 1.53 6.92
CA LEU A 414 -15.83 1.05 8.25
C LEU A 414 -15.56 2.11 9.33
N MET A 415 -14.37 2.74 9.30
CA MET A 415 -14.01 3.80 10.24
C MET A 415 -14.89 5.04 10.08
N GLU A 416 -15.25 5.41 8.84
CA GLU A 416 -16.20 6.51 8.59
C GLU A 416 -17.58 6.24 9.18
N CYS A 417 -17.99 4.97 9.28
CA CYS A 417 -19.22 4.54 9.97
C CYS A 417 -19.03 4.29 11.48
N GLY A 418 -17.86 4.63 12.05
CA GLY A 418 -17.59 4.52 13.48
C GLY A 418 -17.24 3.11 13.97
N VAL A 419 -16.91 2.18 13.07
CA VAL A 419 -16.48 0.83 13.43
C VAL A 419 -15.05 0.84 13.95
N VAL A 420 -14.81 0.14 15.07
CA VAL A 420 -13.48 -0.03 15.66
C VAL A 420 -12.85 -1.31 15.14
N LEU A 421 -11.73 -1.20 14.42
CA LEU A 421 -11.09 -2.33 13.73
C LEU A 421 -10.19 -3.20 14.64
N LYS A 422 -10.37 -3.17 15.97
CA LYS A 422 -9.47 -3.88 16.90
C LYS A 422 -9.74 -5.39 16.99
N ASP A 423 -10.98 -5.81 16.73
CA ASP A 423 -11.42 -7.19 17.00
C ASP A 423 -10.99 -8.20 15.92
N LYS A 424 -10.35 -7.74 14.84
CA LYS A 424 -9.84 -8.59 13.73
C LYS A 424 -8.67 -9.51 14.12
N GLY A 425 -8.04 -9.27 15.28
CA GLY A 425 -6.88 -10.04 15.75
C GLY A 425 -7.16 -11.53 15.92
N TYR A 426 -8.24 -11.88 16.65
CA TYR A 426 -8.58 -13.26 16.95
C TYR A 426 -8.83 -14.11 15.69
N GLY A 427 -9.55 -13.57 14.70
CA GLY A 427 -9.80 -14.26 13.44
C GLY A 427 -8.51 -14.55 12.66
N TYR A 428 -7.53 -13.65 12.74
CA TYR A 428 -6.22 -13.86 12.12
C TYR A 428 -5.38 -14.90 12.87
N GLU A 429 -5.38 -14.89 14.21
CA GLU A 429 -4.70 -15.90 15.04
C GLU A 429 -5.19 -17.31 14.73
N ASP A 430 -6.50 -17.51 14.65
CA ASP A 430 -7.12 -18.80 14.28
C ASP A 430 -6.72 -19.24 12.87
N TYR A 431 -6.65 -18.29 11.93
CA TYR A 431 -6.19 -18.55 10.58
C TYR A 431 -4.75 -19.06 10.56
N VAL A 432 -3.83 -18.37 11.26
CA VAL A 432 -2.42 -18.78 11.36
C VAL A 432 -2.30 -20.20 11.91
N LYS A 433 -3.00 -20.48 13.03
CA LYS A 433 -2.98 -21.82 13.65
C LYS A 433 -3.48 -22.89 12.70
N LYS A 434 -4.60 -22.63 12.00
CA LYS A 434 -5.22 -23.59 11.09
C LYS A 434 -4.31 -23.91 9.90
N THR A 435 -3.76 -22.90 9.23
CA THR A 435 -2.92 -23.13 8.04
C THR A 435 -1.59 -23.77 8.39
N LEU A 436 -1.01 -23.42 9.55
CA LEU A 436 0.22 -24.03 10.01
C LEU A 436 0.03 -25.51 10.35
N LYS A 437 -1.05 -25.88 11.03
CA LYS A 437 -1.36 -27.31 11.29
C LYS A 437 -1.44 -28.10 9.98
N GLN A 438 -2.11 -27.56 8.96
CA GLN A 438 -2.17 -28.19 7.64
C GLN A 438 -0.79 -28.37 7.01
N ALA A 439 0.11 -27.39 7.14
CA ALA A 439 1.48 -27.50 6.65
C ALA A 439 2.26 -28.58 7.41
N LEU A 440 2.19 -28.59 8.75
CA LEU A 440 2.85 -29.58 9.61
C LEU A 440 2.36 -31.01 9.30
N ASP A 441 1.04 -31.21 9.18
CA ASP A 441 0.42 -32.52 8.87
C ASP A 441 0.86 -33.09 7.52
N SER A 442 1.17 -32.22 6.55
CA SER A 442 1.58 -32.61 5.21
C SER A 442 3.07 -32.97 5.09
N ASN A 443 3.88 -32.65 6.10
CA ASN A 443 5.33 -32.76 6.01
C ASN A 443 5.85 -34.15 6.38
N LYS A 444 6.38 -34.88 5.39
CA LYS A 444 6.96 -36.22 5.59
C LYS A 444 8.22 -36.27 6.47
N PHE A 445 8.88 -35.14 6.74
CA PHE A 445 10.08 -35.06 7.58
C PHE A 445 9.75 -34.76 9.04
N ILE A 446 8.49 -34.52 9.37
CA ILE A 446 8.01 -34.32 10.74
C ILE A 446 7.46 -35.67 11.22
N ASN A 447 8.07 -36.23 12.26
CA ASN A 447 7.60 -37.48 12.87
C ASN A 447 6.40 -37.23 13.78
N SER A 448 6.48 -36.16 14.56
CA SER A 448 5.46 -35.71 15.50
C SER A 448 5.64 -34.22 15.78
N TYR A 449 4.55 -33.56 16.12
CA TYR A 449 4.57 -32.19 16.61
C TYR A 449 3.54 -32.04 17.73
N SER A 450 3.77 -31.06 18.61
CA SER A 450 2.83 -30.67 19.65
C SER A 450 2.36 -29.25 19.38
N PHE A 451 1.08 -28.98 19.63
CA PHE A 451 0.47 -27.67 19.31
C PHE A 451 -0.39 -27.20 20.47
N ALA A 452 -0.24 -25.94 20.86
CA ALA A 452 -0.99 -25.38 21.98
C ALA A 452 -2.36 -24.90 21.50
N GLU A 453 -3.42 -25.51 22.02
CA GLU A 453 -4.81 -25.09 21.73
C GLU A 453 -5.30 -23.97 22.67
N LYS A 454 -4.62 -23.75 23.81
CA LYS A 454 -5.06 -22.80 24.84
C LYS A 454 -4.34 -21.46 24.72
N GLU A 455 -5.15 -20.41 24.65
CA GLU A 455 -4.68 -19.02 24.52
C GLU A 455 -4.07 -18.46 25.80
N THR A 456 -4.16 -19.14 26.96
CA THR A 456 -3.51 -18.66 28.19
C THR A 456 -2.93 -19.76 29.07
N ILE A 457 -1.62 -19.65 29.34
CA ILE A 457 -0.85 -20.57 30.20
C ILE A 457 -0.64 -19.94 31.56
N SER A 458 -0.94 -20.68 32.62
CA SER A 458 -0.79 -20.22 34.01
C SER A 458 0.14 -21.14 34.78
N VAL A 459 1.23 -20.58 35.30
CA VAL A 459 2.21 -21.29 36.14
C VAL A 459 2.38 -20.54 37.46
N GLY A 460 1.83 -21.11 38.54
CA GLY A 460 1.83 -20.46 39.86
C GLY A 460 1.03 -19.15 39.85
N LYS A 461 1.73 -18.02 40.08
CA LYS A 461 1.12 -16.67 40.03
C LYS A 461 1.31 -15.96 38.69
N SER A 462 2.11 -16.54 37.79
CA SER A 462 2.40 -15.97 36.48
C SER A 462 1.42 -16.50 35.44
N LYS A 463 0.98 -15.63 34.54
CA LYS A 463 -0.01 -15.92 33.50
C LYS A 463 0.41 -15.23 32.21
N GLU A 464 0.50 -15.98 31.13
CA GLU A 464 0.83 -15.47 29.80
C GLU A 464 -0.22 -15.90 28.78
N GLU A 465 -0.74 -14.94 28.03
CA GLU A 465 -1.56 -15.19 26.85
C GLU A 465 -0.63 -15.47 25.67
N ILE A 466 -0.88 -16.53 24.89
CA ILE A 466 0.02 -16.95 23.81
C ILE A 466 -0.78 -17.16 22.52
N ASP A 467 -0.46 -16.34 21.52
CA ASP A 467 -1.13 -16.32 20.23
C ASP A 467 -0.82 -17.60 19.45
N LEU A 468 0.47 -17.99 19.37
CA LEU A 468 0.91 -19.23 18.73
C LEU A 468 2.04 -19.89 19.52
N LEU A 469 1.90 -21.19 19.81
CA LEU A 469 2.95 -22.01 20.39
C LEU A 469 2.86 -23.44 19.84
N PHE A 470 3.96 -23.91 19.25
CA PHE A 470 4.08 -25.29 18.79
C PHE A 470 5.50 -25.81 18.99
N MET A 471 5.64 -27.13 18.95
CA MET A 471 6.90 -27.84 19.10
C MET A 471 7.04 -28.90 18.00
N VAL A 472 8.17 -28.93 17.32
CA VAL A 472 8.58 -30.01 16.40
C VAL A 472 9.85 -30.61 16.98
N ASP A 473 9.74 -31.83 17.52
CA ASP A 473 10.79 -32.49 18.32
C ASP A 473 11.34 -31.57 19.42
N ASN A 474 12.58 -31.07 19.31
CA ASN A 474 13.18 -30.16 20.29
C ASN A 474 13.10 -28.67 19.90
N LEU A 475 12.52 -28.32 18.74
CA LEU A 475 12.29 -26.94 18.33
C LEU A 475 10.96 -26.43 18.88
N ILE A 476 11.01 -25.40 19.73
CA ILE A 476 9.85 -24.70 20.29
C ILE A 476 9.75 -23.33 19.64
N VAL A 477 8.64 -23.08 18.96
CA VAL A 477 8.38 -21.82 18.26
C VAL A 477 7.24 -21.08 18.96
N LEU A 478 7.49 -19.82 19.31
CA LEU A 478 6.49 -18.92 19.87
C LEU A 478 6.25 -17.76 18.90
N GLY A 479 5.01 -17.61 18.44
CA GLY A 479 4.60 -16.53 17.55
C GLY A 479 3.72 -15.50 18.26
N GLU A 480 4.00 -14.22 18.03
CA GLU A 480 3.07 -13.13 18.30
C GLU A 480 2.42 -12.70 16.96
N ALA A 481 1.13 -12.94 16.80
CA ALA A 481 0.44 -12.64 15.54
C ALA A 481 -0.21 -11.26 15.61
N LYS A 482 -0.01 -10.44 14.57
CA LYS A 482 -0.58 -9.09 14.49
C LYS A 482 -1.33 -8.92 13.18
N CYS A 483 -2.65 -8.76 13.31
CA CYS A 483 -3.50 -8.35 12.21
C CYS A 483 -3.51 -6.81 12.13
N VAL A 484 -2.76 -6.27 11.18
CA VAL A 484 -2.54 -4.83 11.04
C VAL A 484 -3.24 -4.29 9.80
N VAL A 485 -3.68 -3.03 9.89
CA VAL A 485 -4.30 -2.27 8.79
C VAL A 485 -3.28 -1.97 7.68
N VAL A 486 -3.74 -1.48 6.53
CA VAL A 486 -2.86 -1.10 5.41
C VAL A 486 -1.85 -0.02 5.83
N SER A 487 -0.59 -0.17 5.40
CA SER A 487 0.40 0.92 5.41
C SER A 487 0.59 1.47 4.01
N ASP A 488 0.04 2.65 3.76
CA ASP A 488 0.15 3.38 2.50
C ASP A 488 0.67 4.81 2.70
N SER A 489 1.15 5.10 3.90
CA SER A 489 1.74 6.38 4.27
C SER A 489 2.83 6.18 5.31
N ALA A 490 3.75 7.15 5.38
CA ALA A 490 4.82 7.18 6.37
C ALA A 490 4.28 7.03 7.81
N THR A 491 3.15 7.66 8.12
CA THR A 491 2.49 7.58 9.44
C THR A 491 1.97 6.17 9.72
N SER A 492 1.23 5.58 8.79
CA SER A 492 0.71 4.21 8.94
C SER A 492 1.85 3.21 9.09
N TYR A 493 2.93 3.37 8.32
CA TYR A 493 4.12 2.52 8.41
C TYR A 493 4.83 2.64 9.77
N TRP A 494 5.01 3.85 10.30
CA TRP A 494 5.55 4.07 11.64
C TRP A 494 4.72 3.37 12.72
N HIS A 495 3.40 3.46 12.66
CA HIS A 495 2.53 2.74 13.58
C HIS A 495 2.70 1.22 13.49
N CYS A 496 2.98 0.69 12.29
CA CYS A 496 3.30 -0.72 12.13
C CYS A 496 4.65 -1.08 12.78
N LEU A 497 5.67 -0.23 12.67
CA LEU A 497 6.93 -0.42 13.40
C LEU A 497 6.73 -0.35 14.93
N GLU A 498 5.84 0.51 15.43
CA GLU A 498 5.48 0.54 16.85
C GLU A 498 4.75 -0.76 17.29
N ILE A 499 3.93 -1.35 16.42
CA ILE A 499 3.27 -2.64 16.66
C ILE A 499 4.31 -3.76 16.68
N ILE A 500 5.22 -3.80 15.70
CA ILE A 500 6.31 -4.77 15.63
C ILE A 500 7.18 -4.68 16.88
N LYS A 501 7.57 -3.47 17.31
CA LYS A 501 8.34 -3.27 18.54
C LYS A 501 7.68 -3.94 19.75
N LYS A 502 6.40 -3.65 19.97
CA LYS A 502 5.64 -4.24 21.09
C LYS A 502 5.51 -5.76 20.94
N ALA A 503 5.29 -6.25 19.72
CA ALA A 503 5.18 -7.67 19.45
C ALA A 503 6.50 -8.42 19.70
N SER A 504 7.64 -7.83 19.31
CA SER A 504 8.98 -8.36 19.60
C SER A 504 9.24 -8.42 21.11
N GLU A 505 8.97 -7.31 21.83
CA GLU A 505 9.07 -7.26 23.30
C GLU A 505 8.17 -8.32 23.97
N GLN A 506 6.93 -8.49 23.47
CA GLN A 506 5.99 -9.50 23.95
C GLN A 506 6.48 -10.92 23.69
N SER A 507 6.94 -11.22 22.47
CA SER A 507 7.42 -12.54 22.06
C SER A 507 8.66 -12.97 22.87
N GLN A 508 9.62 -12.07 23.06
CA GLN A 508 10.80 -12.31 23.92
C GLN A 508 10.41 -12.57 25.39
N ARG A 509 9.49 -11.76 25.95
CA ARG A 509 9.02 -11.95 27.32
C ARG A 509 8.28 -13.29 27.49
N LYS A 510 7.41 -13.65 26.55
CA LYS A 510 6.62 -14.89 26.59
C LYS A 510 7.51 -16.13 26.40
N ILE A 511 8.50 -16.08 25.51
CA ILE A 511 9.41 -17.22 25.33
C ILE A 511 10.32 -17.42 26.54
N GLU A 512 10.75 -16.35 27.19
CA GLU A 512 11.50 -16.41 28.44
C GLU A 512 10.66 -16.97 29.60
N PHE A 513 9.36 -16.67 29.64
CA PHE A 513 8.44 -17.31 30.57
C PHE A 513 8.38 -18.83 30.36
N ILE A 514 8.32 -19.30 29.10
CA ILE A 514 8.31 -20.74 28.80
C ILE A 514 9.63 -21.38 29.22
N LYS A 515 10.78 -20.80 28.81
CA LYS A 515 12.12 -21.30 29.18
C LYS A 515 12.25 -21.51 30.69
N ASN A 516 11.81 -20.54 31.48
CA ASN A 516 11.92 -20.58 32.95
C ASN A 516 10.93 -21.53 33.63
N ASN A 517 9.92 -22.04 32.91
CA ASN A 517 8.85 -22.88 33.48
C ASN A 517 8.59 -24.14 32.64
N LEU A 518 9.59 -24.59 31.87
CA LEU A 518 9.42 -25.53 30.76
C LEU A 518 8.63 -26.80 31.12
N GLU A 519 9.08 -27.54 32.15
CA GLU A 519 8.42 -28.75 32.64
C GLU A 519 6.94 -28.50 33.00
N LYS A 520 6.66 -27.42 33.74
CA LYS A 520 5.29 -27.07 34.15
C LYS A 520 4.41 -26.64 32.98
N VAL A 521 5.01 -25.99 31.98
CA VAL A 521 4.31 -25.60 30.75
C VAL A 521 3.95 -26.86 29.95
N PHE A 522 4.88 -27.82 29.85
CA PHE A 522 4.65 -29.10 29.18
C PHE A 522 3.56 -29.91 29.87
N ASP A 523 3.62 -30.04 31.21
CA ASP A 523 2.56 -30.64 32.02
C ASP A 523 1.19 -29.99 31.78
N PHE A 524 1.16 -28.65 31.72
CA PHE A 524 -0.08 -27.89 31.50
C PHE A 524 -0.67 -28.11 30.10
N LEU A 525 0.19 -28.24 29.09
CA LEU A 525 -0.18 -28.46 27.70
C LEU A 525 -0.42 -29.95 27.38
N GLY A 526 -0.04 -30.85 28.29
CA GLY A 526 -0.07 -32.29 28.05
C GLY A 526 0.98 -32.74 27.03
N TRP A 527 2.15 -32.10 27.02
CA TRP A 527 3.28 -32.44 26.16
C TRP A 527 4.32 -33.25 26.93
N ASP A 528 5.07 -34.10 26.24
CA ASP A 528 6.12 -34.92 26.85
C ASP A 528 7.39 -34.09 27.08
N TYR A 529 7.82 -33.99 28.35
CA TYR A 529 9.04 -33.29 28.75
C TYR A 529 10.22 -34.25 28.86
N ASP A 530 11.34 -33.89 28.22
CA ASP A 530 12.61 -34.61 28.28
C ASP A 530 13.69 -33.70 28.87
N ALA A 531 14.13 -34.01 30.08
CA ALA A 531 15.14 -33.23 30.80
C ALA A 531 16.53 -33.26 30.14
N ASP A 532 16.81 -34.27 29.30
CA ASP A 532 18.09 -34.43 28.61
C ASP A 532 18.07 -33.78 27.20
N SER A 533 16.92 -33.30 26.75
CA SER A 533 16.76 -32.66 25.44
C SER A 533 17.31 -31.24 25.41
N ASN A 534 18.04 -30.91 24.36
CA ASN A 534 18.49 -29.54 24.10
C ASN A 534 17.43 -28.76 23.32
N TYR A 535 16.45 -28.20 24.04
CA TYR A 535 15.36 -27.43 23.44
C TYR A 535 15.86 -26.13 22.77
N ILE A 536 15.44 -25.92 21.52
CA ILE A 536 15.72 -24.73 20.73
C ILE A 536 14.50 -23.82 20.78
N PHE A 537 14.69 -22.56 21.15
CA PHE A 537 13.59 -21.62 21.35
C PHE A 537 13.63 -20.52 20.30
N GLN A 538 12.56 -20.42 19.50
CA GLN A 538 12.48 -19.46 18.42
C GLN A 538 11.28 -18.51 18.59
N PRO A 539 11.50 -17.25 19.02
CA PRO A 539 10.46 -16.24 18.96
C PRO A 539 10.30 -15.74 17.53
N VAL A 540 9.06 -15.45 17.13
CA VAL A 540 8.73 -14.80 15.85
C VAL A 540 7.59 -13.80 16.03
N VAL A 541 7.56 -12.78 15.17
CA VAL A 541 6.39 -11.90 14.97
C VAL A 541 5.76 -12.25 13.63
N ILE A 542 4.45 -12.45 13.59
CA ILE A 542 3.70 -12.83 12.39
C ILE A 542 2.79 -11.68 11.95
N MET A 543 3.11 -11.04 10.82
CA MET A 543 2.41 -9.86 10.32
C MET A 543 1.44 -10.22 9.20
N SER A 544 0.20 -9.69 9.26
CA SER A 544 -0.80 -9.92 8.21
C SER A 544 -0.59 -9.09 6.95
N ASN A 545 0.07 -7.94 7.05
CA ASN A 545 0.17 -6.94 5.99
C ASN A 545 1.57 -6.86 5.35
N TYR A 546 2.40 -7.88 5.55
CA TYR A 546 3.75 -8.02 4.98
C TYR A 546 4.81 -7.04 5.48
N ILE A 547 4.45 -6.05 6.31
CA ILE A 547 5.38 -5.02 6.78
C ILE A 547 6.51 -5.61 7.61
N GLY A 548 7.73 -5.27 7.23
CA GLY A 548 8.95 -5.66 7.94
C GLY A 548 9.28 -7.15 7.79
N VAL A 549 8.48 -7.89 7.02
CA VAL A 549 8.67 -9.31 6.79
C VAL A 549 10.00 -9.58 6.11
N GLY A 550 10.70 -10.61 6.56
CA GLY A 550 12.04 -10.96 6.09
C GLY A 550 13.16 -10.15 6.75
N TYR A 551 12.85 -9.35 7.76
CA TYR A 551 13.83 -8.66 8.59
C TYR A 551 13.65 -9.04 10.07
N SER A 552 14.74 -8.92 10.82
CA SER A 552 14.70 -9.03 12.28
C SER A 552 14.63 -7.64 12.88
N PHE A 553 13.52 -7.34 13.55
CA PHE A 553 13.30 -6.09 14.25
C PHE A 553 13.33 -6.35 15.76
N PHE A 554 14.16 -5.59 16.47
CA PHE A 554 14.35 -5.73 17.92
C PHE A 554 14.72 -7.17 18.31
N ASP A 555 15.66 -7.76 17.55
CA ASP A 555 16.17 -9.12 17.73
C ASP A 555 15.12 -10.24 17.61
N VAL A 556 13.99 -9.98 16.94
CA VAL A 556 12.97 -10.99 16.64
C VAL A 556 12.68 -11.00 15.14
N PRO A 557 12.75 -12.17 14.47
CA PRO A 557 12.34 -12.31 13.08
C PRO A 557 10.88 -11.92 12.87
N VAL A 558 10.63 -11.10 11.87
CA VAL A 558 9.29 -10.75 11.42
C VAL A 558 8.99 -11.54 10.14
N ILE A 559 7.95 -12.36 10.18
CA ILE A 559 7.52 -13.22 9.07
C ILE A 559 6.03 -13.02 8.77
N ASP A 560 5.58 -13.49 7.60
CA ASP A 560 4.15 -13.64 7.30
C ASP A 560 3.73 -15.11 7.39
N THR A 561 2.43 -15.36 7.25
CA THR A 561 1.88 -16.73 7.23
C THR A 561 2.40 -17.56 6.06
N THR A 562 2.70 -16.94 4.92
CA THR A 562 3.21 -17.63 3.73
C THR A 562 4.62 -18.16 3.96
N ILE A 563 5.52 -17.34 4.51
CA ILE A 563 6.89 -17.73 4.87
C ILE A 563 6.88 -18.88 5.87
N LEU A 564 6.08 -18.73 6.94
CA LEU A 564 5.97 -19.75 7.98
C LEU A 564 5.45 -21.08 7.43
N ASN A 565 4.34 -21.05 6.69
CA ASN A 565 3.72 -22.24 6.14
C ASN A 565 4.62 -22.91 5.09
N ASN A 566 5.24 -22.13 4.19
CA ASN A 566 6.06 -22.68 3.10
C ASN A 566 7.24 -23.51 3.63
N TYR A 567 7.87 -23.09 4.72
CA TYR A 567 8.96 -23.85 5.34
C TYR A 567 8.54 -25.25 5.76
N PHE A 568 7.39 -25.35 6.43
CA PHE A 568 6.88 -26.63 6.91
C PHE A 568 6.10 -27.39 5.85
N TYR A 569 5.65 -26.75 4.77
CA TYR A 569 4.88 -27.41 3.71
C TYR A 569 5.78 -28.13 2.70
N LYS A 570 6.85 -27.47 2.22
CA LYS A 570 7.80 -28.04 1.24
C LYS A 570 9.22 -27.93 1.77
N ASN A 571 10.04 -28.94 1.45
CA ASN A 571 11.46 -28.95 1.79
C ASN A 571 12.35 -28.21 0.76
N ILE A 572 11.72 -27.40 -0.11
CA ILE A 572 12.37 -26.61 -1.15
C ILE A 572 11.75 -25.20 -1.21
N CYS A 573 12.54 -24.23 -1.65
CA CYS A 573 12.09 -22.86 -1.95
C CYS A 573 12.37 -22.56 -3.43
N PRO A 574 11.33 -22.52 -4.30
CA PRO A 574 11.52 -22.20 -5.71
C PRO A 574 12.01 -20.76 -5.92
N LEU A 575 12.97 -20.59 -6.83
CA LEU A 575 13.44 -19.28 -7.29
C LEU A 575 12.97 -18.98 -8.72
N ILE A 576 12.97 -20.00 -9.58
CA ILE A 576 12.51 -19.92 -10.97
C ILE A 576 11.67 -21.17 -11.26
N SER A 577 10.45 -20.97 -11.74
CA SER A 577 9.52 -22.07 -12.05
C SER A 577 8.83 -21.84 -13.39
N LEU A 578 8.47 -22.93 -14.09
CA LEU A 578 7.60 -22.88 -15.26
C LEU A 578 6.13 -22.94 -14.87
N ASP A 579 5.83 -23.71 -13.82
CA ASP A 579 4.50 -23.82 -13.21
C ASP A 579 4.65 -24.13 -11.71
N SER A 580 3.54 -24.49 -11.04
CA SER A 580 3.52 -24.75 -9.59
C SER A 580 4.31 -25.97 -9.14
N GLU A 581 4.67 -26.89 -10.04
CA GLU A 581 5.33 -28.16 -9.75
C GLU A 581 6.68 -28.31 -10.47
N ASP A 582 6.89 -27.61 -11.59
CA ASP A 582 8.12 -27.64 -12.38
C ASP A 582 9.04 -26.45 -12.04
N HIS A 583 9.91 -26.68 -11.05
CA HIS A 583 10.88 -25.71 -10.57
C HIS A 583 12.24 -25.87 -11.27
N LEU A 584 12.63 -24.89 -12.06
CA LEU A 584 13.89 -24.88 -12.82
C LEU A 584 15.10 -24.62 -11.94
N VAL A 585 14.94 -23.69 -10.99
CA VAL A 585 15.97 -23.29 -10.01
C VAL A 585 15.29 -23.19 -8.65
N TYR A 586 15.83 -23.90 -7.66
CA TYR A 586 15.28 -23.91 -6.31
C TYR A 586 16.35 -24.14 -5.25
N LEU A 587 16.05 -23.70 -4.03
CA LEU A 587 16.87 -23.94 -2.85
C LEU A 587 16.35 -25.17 -2.11
N LYS A 588 17.26 -26.02 -1.65
CA LYS A 588 16.93 -27.20 -0.85
C LYS A 588 16.98 -26.84 0.64
N LEU A 589 15.82 -26.72 1.28
CA LEU A 589 15.72 -26.25 2.66
C LEU A 589 16.17 -27.31 3.67
N TYR A 590 15.79 -28.58 3.45
CA TYR A 590 16.17 -29.71 4.31
C TYR A 590 15.87 -31.06 3.62
N ASN A 591 16.48 -32.14 4.12
CA ASN A 591 16.28 -33.53 3.69
C ASN A 591 16.12 -34.52 4.83
N SER A 592 16.12 -34.03 6.05
CA SER A 592 15.92 -34.84 7.24
C SER A 592 15.22 -34.00 8.29
N ASN A 593 14.62 -34.67 9.27
CA ASN A 593 14.05 -34.03 10.44
C ASN A 593 15.07 -33.14 11.18
N LYS A 594 16.32 -33.61 11.30
CA LYS A 594 17.41 -32.84 11.90
C LYS A 594 17.70 -31.55 11.13
N GLU A 595 17.84 -31.63 9.80
CA GLU A 595 18.06 -30.44 8.97
C GLU A 595 16.88 -29.46 9.04
N LEU A 596 15.64 -29.96 9.13
CA LEU A 596 14.45 -29.12 9.31
C LEU A 596 14.52 -28.30 10.60
N ILE A 597 15.01 -28.90 11.68
CA ILE A 597 15.16 -28.21 12.96
C ILE A 597 16.33 -27.22 12.93
N ASP A 598 17.49 -27.68 12.48
CA ASP A 598 18.75 -26.91 12.47
C ASP A 598 18.64 -25.68 11.55
N ASN A 599 17.92 -25.79 10.43
CA ASN A 599 17.83 -24.74 9.42
C ASN A 599 16.68 -23.74 9.65
N PHE A 600 15.78 -23.97 10.61
CA PHE A 600 14.58 -23.14 10.76
C PHE A 600 14.93 -21.68 11.09
N SER A 601 15.88 -21.47 12.01
CA SER A 601 16.32 -20.13 12.41
C SER A 601 16.94 -19.37 11.24
N GLU A 602 17.79 -20.03 10.44
CA GLU A 602 18.39 -19.42 9.25
C GLU A 602 17.31 -18.97 8.25
N TYR A 603 16.34 -19.85 7.97
CA TYR A 603 15.27 -19.57 7.02
C TYR A 603 14.40 -18.37 7.42
N ILE A 604 13.99 -18.23 8.68
CA ILE A 604 13.09 -17.13 9.09
C ILE A 604 13.82 -15.80 9.25
N ASN A 605 15.14 -15.81 9.53
CA ASN A 605 15.96 -14.59 9.62
C ASN A 605 16.26 -14.02 8.22
N SER A 606 16.45 -14.91 7.24
CA SER A 606 16.75 -14.54 5.85
C SER A 606 15.89 -15.36 4.88
N PRO A 607 14.56 -15.11 4.80
CA PRO A 607 13.67 -15.91 3.96
C PRO A 607 14.07 -15.80 2.49
N PRO A 608 14.43 -16.90 1.80
CA PRO A 608 14.98 -16.79 0.45
C PRO A 608 14.03 -16.15 -0.58
N SER A 609 12.72 -16.29 -0.37
CA SER A 609 11.69 -15.63 -1.19
C SER A 609 11.74 -14.10 -1.14
N LEU A 610 12.48 -13.53 -0.19
CA LEU A 610 12.67 -12.09 0.00
C LEU A 610 14.10 -11.63 -0.26
N GLU A 611 15.09 -12.51 -0.18
CA GLU A 611 16.50 -12.17 -0.48
C GLU A 611 16.66 -11.65 -1.92
N SER A 612 15.92 -12.18 -2.88
CA SER A 612 15.90 -11.65 -4.26
C SER A 612 15.52 -10.16 -4.28
N TYR A 613 14.51 -9.75 -3.53
CA TYR A 613 14.13 -8.33 -3.43
C TYR A 613 15.20 -7.50 -2.73
N LYS A 614 15.85 -8.04 -1.69
CA LYS A 614 16.93 -7.35 -0.96
C LYS A 614 18.13 -7.07 -1.87
N LEU A 615 18.50 -8.02 -2.74
CA LEU A 615 19.60 -7.86 -3.70
C LEU A 615 19.40 -6.67 -4.64
N PHE A 616 18.17 -6.49 -5.12
CA PHE A 616 17.86 -5.45 -6.11
C PHE A 616 17.31 -4.17 -5.51
N THR A 617 17.07 -4.10 -4.20
CA THR A 617 16.58 -2.88 -3.54
C THR A 617 17.72 -2.11 -2.89
N SER A 618 17.99 -0.89 -3.34
CA SER A 618 19.04 -0.07 -2.73
C SER A 618 18.74 1.43 -2.84
N VAL A 619 19.60 2.25 -2.23
CA VAL A 619 19.64 3.68 -2.56
C VAL A 619 19.94 3.83 -4.04
N VAL A 620 19.13 4.63 -4.75
CA VAL A 620 19.27 4.94 -6.17
C VAL A 620 19.77 6.38 -6.36
N GLU A 621 19.88 6.82 -7.62
CA GLU A 621 20.34 8.16 -7.98
C GLU A 621 19.53 9.28 -7.31
N ALA A 622 20.24 10.34 -6.90
CA ALA A 622 19.64 11.51 -6.30
C ALA A 622 18.85 12.30 -7.35
N ILE A 623 17.59 12.63 -7.06
CA ILE A 623 16.79 13.47 -7.95
C ILE A 623 16.72 14.92 -7.48
N PRO A 624 16.68 15.89 -8.40
CA PRO A 624 16.35 17.27 -8.07
C PRO A 624 14.91 17.39 -7.54
N VAL A 625 14.74 18.26 -6.54
CA VAL A 625 13.46 18.66 -5.96
C VAL A 625 13.32 20.18 -6.06
N MET A 626 12.19 20.63 -6.58
CA MET A 626 11.88 22.04 -6.82
C MET A 626 11.55 22.74 -5.51
N SER A 627 12.12 23.93 -5.27
CA SER A 627 11.94 24.73 -4.05
C SER A 627 10.95 25.88 -4.30
N PRO A 628 9.68 25.78 -3.86
CA PRO A 628 8.69 26.86 -3.97
C PRO A 628 9.17 28.22 -3.46
N TYR A 629 9.94 28.22 -2.36
CA TYR A 629 10.49 29.44 -1.75
C TYR A 629 11.57 30.11 -2.61
N GLU A 630 12.30 29.33 -3.41
CA GLU A 630 13.33 29.84 -4.32
C GLU A 630 12.81 29.92 -5.75
N ASN A 631 11.57 30.39 -5.92
CA ASN A 631 10.91 30.55 -7.22
C ASN A 631 10.89 29.27 -8.06
N TYR A 632 10.73 28.12 -7.40
CA TYR A 632 10.69 26.80 -8.04
C TYR A 632 12.01 26.41 -8.71
N GLU A 633 13.16 26.89 -8.22
CA GLU A 633 14.47 26.38 -8.66
C GLU A 633 14.76 25.00 -8.01
N PRO A 634 15.45 24.07 -8.71
CA PRO A 634 15.76 22.72 -8.22
C PRO A 634 16.97 22.71 -7.27
N THR A 635 16.83 23.37 -6.13
CA THR A 635 17.92 23.57 -5.15
C THR A 635 18.03 22.45 -4.12
N TRP A 636 17.02 21.57 -4.04
CA TRP A 636 16.98 20.41 -3.15
C TRP A 636 17.33 19.14 -3.92
N GLN A 637 17.88 18.16 -3.23
CA GLN A 637 18.13 16.83 -3.76
C GLN A 637 17.51 15.76 -2.86
N PHE A 638 17.02 14.67 -3.45
CA PHE A 638 16.53 13.51 -2.72
C PHE A 638 17.19 12.22 -3.20
N LYS A 639 18.01 11.62 -2.34
CA LYS A 639 18.51 10.25 -2.47
C LYS A 639 17.48 9.28 -1.90
N ARG A 640 16.81 8.54 -2.78
CA ARG A 640 15.69 7.67 -2.45
C ARG A 640 16.07 6.20 -2.55
N ILE A 641 15.32 5.32 -1.88
CA ILE A 641 15.39 3.87 -2.11
C ILE A 641 14.59 3.54 -3.37
N GLY A 642 15.09 2.62 -4.18
CA GLY A 642 14.35 2.07 -5.31
C GLY A 642 14.84 0.67 -5.67
N ILE A 643 14.06 0.01 -6.52
CA ILE A 643 14.39 -1.30 -7.07
C ILE A 643 15.21 -1.09 -8.36
N LYS A 644 16.34 -1.78 -8.45
CA LYS A 644 17.24 -1.83 -9.61
C LYS A 644 16.73 -2.85 -10.62
N GLU A 645 17.24 -2.76 -11.84
CA GLU A 645 17.00 -3.80 -12.84
C GLU A 645 17.49 -5.15 -12.34
N TYR A 646 16.73 -6.18 -12.70
CA TYR A 646 16.98 -7.55 -12.31
C TYR A 646 18.10 -8.13 -13.18
N GLU A 647 19.01 -8.88 -12.56
CA GLU A 647 20.09 -9.58 -13.25
C GLU A 647 20.11 -11.05 -12.80
N LEU A 648 19.99 -11.98 -13.76
CA LEU A 648 19.89 -13.42 -13.48
C LEU A 648 21.15 -13.98 -12.83
N ASP A 649 22.32 -13.63 -13.35
CA ASP A 649 23.61 -14.07 -12.82
C ASP A 649 23.78 -13.64 -11.35
N THR A 650 23.41 -12.39 -11.03
CA THR A 650 23.43 -11.86 -9.66
C THR A 650 22.54 -12.67 -8.72
N LEU A 651 21.40 -13.20 -9.19
CA LEU A 651 20.55 -14.09 -8.40
C LEU A 651 21.20 -15.47 -8.20
N LEU A 652 21.75 -16.07 -9.26
CA LEU A 652 22.32 -17.42 -9.23
C LEU A 652 23.63 -17.51 -8.45
N GLU A 653 24.41 -16.43 -8.42
CA GLU A 653 25.65 -16.33 -7.65
C GLU A 653 25.43 -15.96 -6.17
N HIS A 654 24.21 -15.60 -5.79
CA HIS A 654 23.91 -15.20 -4.41
C HIS A 654 23.92 -16.40 -3.46
N ASP A 655 24.60 -16.24 -2.33
CA ASP A 655 24.58 -17.21 -1.23
C ASP A 655 23.32 -16.99 -0.37
N PHE A 656 22.31 -17.84 -0.60
CA PHE A 656 21.07 -17.86 0.18
C PHE A 656 21.20 -18.61 1.50
N ASN A 657 22.40 -19.09 1.88
CA ASN A 657 22.64 -20.00 3.00
C ASN A 657 21.96 -21.37 2.86
N PHE A 658 21.45 -21.69 1.67
CA PHE A 658 20.83 -22.97 1.33
C PHE A 658 21.42 -23.53 0.03
N PRO A 659 21.55 -24.87 -0.10
CA PRO A 659 22.02 -25.48 -1.34
C PRO A 659 21.12 -25.13 -2.53
N LEU A 660 21.69 -24.45 -3.52
CA LEU A 660 21.05 -24.15 -4.80
C LEU A 660 21.06 -25.39 -5.71
N VAL A 661 19.93 -25.67 -6.33
CA VAL A 661 19.78 -26.72 -7.33
C VAL A 661 19.29 -26.08 -8.63
N ILE A 662 20.06 -26.26 -9.71
CA ILE A 662 19.73 -25.86 -11.07
C ILE A 662 19.48 -27.12 -11.89
N THR A 663 18.32 -27.23 -12.51
CA THR A 663 17.94 -28.39 -13.32
C THR A 663 18.55 -28.33 -14.72
N ASP A 664 18.74 -29.48 -15.37
CA ASP A 664 19.23 -29.53 -16.76
C ASP A 664 18.33 -28.74 -17.73
N LYS A 665 17.02 -28.74 -17.46
CA LYS A 665 15.99 -28.03 -18.23
C LYS A 665 16.21 -26.51 -18.24
N PHE A 666 16.76 -25.94 -17.17
CA PHE A 666 17.12 -24.52 -17.12
C PHE A 666 18.16 -24.18 -18.20
N TYR A 667 19.23 -24.96 -18.30
CA TYR A 667 20.29 -24.75 -19.29
C TYR A 667 19.83 -25.00 -20.74
N GLU A 668 18.84 -25.85 -20.94
CA GLU A 668 18.22 -26.05 -22.26
C GLU A 668 17.43 -24.81 -22.70
N LEU A 669 16.72 -24.16 -21.77
CA LEU A 669 15.92 -22.97 -22.05
C LEU A 669 16.77 -21.71 -22.20
N GLU A 670 17.88 -21.59 -21.46
CA GLU A 670 18.80 -20.45 -21.57
C GLU A 670 19.55 -20.41 -22.92
N ARG A 671 19.75 -21.57 -23.55
CA ARG A 671 20.44 -21.69 -24.85
C ARG A 671 19.55 -21.42 -26.06
N LEU A 672 18.23 -21.26 -25.87
CA LEU A 672 17.21 -21.06 -26.90
C LEU A 672 16.73 -19.61 -26.94
#